data_AF-A0A517VBC7-F1
#
_entry.id   AF-A0A517VBC7-F1
#
_cell.length_a   1.000
_cell.length_b   1.000
_cell.length_c   1.000
_cell.angle_alpha   90.00
_cell.angle_beta   90.00
_cell.angle_gamma   90.00
#
_symmetry.space_group_name_H-M   'P 1'
#
loop_
_entity.id
_entity.type
_entity.pdbx_description
1 polymer ?
#
loop_
_entity_poly.entity_id
_entity_poly.type
_entity_poly.pdbx_seq_one_letter_code
_entity_poly.pdbx_strand_id
1 'polypeptide(L)'
;MKNVFLLFLSVVACPLVSAVCAEETKPVQNLLQNPAFRLRKTAAIEPGRSILCWNTDRWGDVIAGKGNGKLVLQPTENMVEILPGKRIWQFATLPELGLKSGDAVSLSVNGYQETSGALKARLSLMLIESADGEWSPSDFRLPDKRTFAKQGRGELIRAPQRDVSAKETGKVFQLQVNGLKVDPRFKHQRESDAAFRNVVGVLVEFVNDSDKRVWIDSPVLVKRDQVVTEAAASRALPDLYRRIPRTMEKLTSGQPVTILTLGSSIDRGSANPRLYFYDEDPASPHYKEPLVEARPGKPDAMKQLIAERMERPDLQDYVGWSQHYFMYTGRMRRELLRKFHYPVDKILLNVMAADGSSIGESHSGFQEYAALELPPDPNDNGHPTGKSWQELYPALFENGKKPGPDLVIFGHGHNEHIDRPDEIAAYEGAIRWFQRHYPGVEFVSCMWIRDKGQPNSMTGPMQQLCTHYGIPFVDLGELLIDLKTTCNQYAIAPDGGHPGAASHYLWFKQLEQVFEMPDDPQPGIAQQQLPARMNDFTANWEGEIVRFAADSPRIVDGRMMILEDTAFNLWADNKREKMQLQIDGQPAQHAGHGRHSWSRPNPRNSTFVHGRLSRGDRHIIEIPHKNARLNTVDCKVGLNRRFFGVDSKDWQGASAVKTFESKWGAPYGEKAFFLQPGETLEIDVEADELSIAWLDDPDGGTLIAEVDGKQVWAQPTNEPFTDSQGRKHFIENRRGVLGLPFGKHRIRLQAKGEPVRVIGVFGYDGR
;
A
#
# COMPACT_ATOMS: atom_id res chain seq x y z
N MET A 1 -21.16 95.04 -14.23
CA MET A 1 -22.40 95.30 -13.48
C MET A 1 -22.95 93.95 -13.03
N LYS A 2 -22.69 93.60 -11.77
CA LYS A 2 -23.70 93.51 -10.68
C LYS A 2 -24.63 92.31 -10.87
N ASN A 3 -24.33 91.20 -10.18
CA ASN A 3 -24.92 90.76 -8.88
C ASN A 3 -26.05 89.75 -9.18
N VAL A 4 -26.21 88.58 -8.56
CA VAL A 4 -26.21 88.18 -7.13
C VAL A 4 -26.01 86.63 -7.12
N PHE A 5 -24.97 86.05 -6.50
CA PHE A 5 -24.89 85.62 -5.09
C PHE A 5 -25.87 84.52 -4.67
N LEU A 6 -25.44 83.24 -4.67
CA LEU A 6 -25.74 82.23 -3.65
C LEU A 6 -25.15 80.87 -4.04
N LEU A 7 -23.86 80.69 -3.75
CA LEU A 7 -23.24 79.37 -3.76
C LEU A 7 -22.06 79.39 -2.79
N PHE A 8 -22.33 79.33 -1.48
CA PHE A 8 -21.35 78.96 -0.46
C PHE A 8 -22.01 78.61 0.88
N LEU A 9 -21.62 77.46 1.42
CA LEU A 9 -21.62 77.05 2.84
C LEU A 9 -22.94 76.73 3.56
N SER A 10 -23.32 75.45 3.51
CA SER A 10 -23.72 74.66 4.68
C SER A 10 -23.05 73.27 4.52
N VAL A 11 -21.85 73.09 5.08
CA VAL A 11 -21.60 72.47 6.39
C VAL A 11 -22.28 71.10 6.53
N VAL A 12 -21.50 70.06 6.20
CA VAL A 12 -21.34 68.78 6.92
C VAL A 12 -22.62 68.18 7.51
N ALA A 13 -23.28 67.35 6.72
CA ALA A 13 -24.07 66.22 7.20
C ALA A 13 -24.06 65.12 6.13
N CYS A 14 -22.96 64.37 6.04
CA CYS A 14 -23.01 63.05 5.44
C CYS A 14 -23.94 62.19 6.32
N PRO A 15 -25.05 61.63 5.82
CA PRO A 15 -25.60 60.46 6.46
C PRO A 15 -24.58 59.36 6.17
N LEU A 16 -23.91 58.92 7.24
CA LEU A 16 -23.34 57.58 7.35
C LEU A 16 -24.47 56.59 7.05
N VAL A 17 -24.73 56.35 5.76
CA VAL A 17 -25.40 55.13 5.33
C VAL A 17 -24.38 54.05 5.63
N SER A 18 -24.57 53.47 6.81
CA SER A 18 -23.96 52.23 7.22
C SER A 18 -24.38 51.18 6.22
N ALA A 19 -23.63 51.06 5.12
CA ALA A 19 -23.41 49.79 4.48
C ALA A 19 -22.65 48.95 5.51
N VAL A 20 -23.41 48.45 6.49
CA VAL A 20 -23.07 47.20 7.16
C VAL A 20 -23.00 46.22 6.01
N CYS A 21 -21.79 46.00 5.51
CA CYS A 21 -21.48 44.76 4.82
C CYS A 21 -21.93 43.68 5.81
N ALA A 22 -23.12 43.13 5.59
CA ALA A 22 -23.44 41.83 6.13
C ALA A 22 -22.33 40.94 5.57
N GLU A 23 -21.34 40.63 6.41
CA GLU A 23 -20.55 39.43 6.19
C GLU A 23 -21.57 38.33 5.96
N GLU A 24 -21.69 37.86 4.72
CA GLU A 24 -22.42 36.64 4.42
C GLU A 24 -21.80 35.58 5.32
N THR A 25 -22.47 35.34 6.45
CA THR A 25 -22.06 34.35 7.43
C THR A 25 -22.18 33.03 6.71
N LYS A 26 -21.05 32.51 6.23
CA LYS A 26 -21.01 31.24 5.51
C LYS A 26 -21.84 30.22 6.29
N PRO A 27 -22.77 29.51 5.62
CA PRO A 27 -23.62 28.55 6.30
C PRO A 27 -22.78 27.54 7.07
N VAL A 28 -23.21 27.24 8.30
CA VAL A 28 -22.46 26.35 9.19
C VAL A 28 -22.52 24.92 8.64
N GLN A 29 -21.36 24.34 8.37
CA GLN A 29 -21.23 22.95 7.95
C GLN A 29 -21.22 22.02 9.17
N ASN A 30 -21.95 20.92 9.10
CA ASN A 30 -21.84 19.81 10.04
C ASN A 30 -20.59 19.00 9.68
N LEU A 31 -19.66 18.93 10.62
CA LEU A 31 -18.37 18.25 10.49
C LEU A 31 -18.50 16.71 10.50
N LEU A 32 -19.63 16.18 10.96
CA LEU A 32 -19.92 14.74 10.90
C LEU A 32 -20.21 14.29 9.47
N GLN A 33 -19.82 13.06 9.14
CA GLN A 33 -20.32 12.33 7.99
C GLN A 33 -21.59 11.56 8.37
N ASN A 34 -22.55 11.51 7.45
CA ASN A 34 -23.80 10.77 7.60
C ASN A 34 -24.57 11.05 8.92
N PRO A 35 -24.87 12.31 9.27
CA PRO A 35 -25.72 12.62 10.44
C PRO A 35 -27.15 12.10 10.27
N ALA A 36 -27.61 11.87 9.03
CA ALA A 36 -28.91 11.28 8.74
C ALA A 36 -28.99 9.76 9.00
N PHE A 37 -27.90 9.14 9.48
CA PHE A 37 -27.82 7.71 9.77
C PHE A 37 -28.30 6.81 8.62
N ARG A 38 -27.89 7.14 7.39
CA ARG A 38 -28.08 6.26 6.22
C ARG A 38 -27.36 4.94 6.42
N LEU A 39 -27.91 3.89 5.84
CA LEU A 39 -27.40 2.54 6.01
C LEU A 39 -26.22 2.27 5.08
N ARG A 40 -25.37 1.34 5.52
CA ARG A 40 -24.37 0.73 4.64
C ARG A 40 -25.01 -0.42 3.87
N LYS A 41 -24.62 -0.61 2.62
CA LYS A 41 -24.92 -1.86 1.91
C LYS A 41 -24.11 -3.02 2.52
N THR A 42 -24.77 -4.11 2.88
CA THR A 42 -24.12 -5.27 3.53
C THR A 42 -24.72 -6.58 3.02
N ALA A 43 -24.05 -7.70 3.31
CA ALA A 43 -24.52 -9.04 2.99
C ALA A 43 -25.60 -9.57 3.95
N ALA A 44 -25.80 -8.91 5.10
CA ALA A 44 -26.70 -9.39 6.12
C ALA A 44 -28.17 -9.25 5.69
N ILE A 45 -28.97 -10.27 6.00
CA ILE A 45 -30.41 -10.28 5.72
C ILE A 45 -31.17 -9.28 6.61
N GLU A 46 -30.66 -9.03 7.83
CA GLU A 46 -31.27 -8.08 8.76
C GLU A 46 -30.89 -6.63 8.43
N PRO A 47 -31.83 -5.80 7.91
CA PRO A 47 -31.55 -4.40 7.63
C PRO A 47 -31.35 -3.59 8.92
N GLY A 48 -30.75 -2.41 8.79
CA GLY A 48 -30.68 -1.43 9.89
C GLY A 48 -29.51 -1.59 10.86
N ARG A 49 -28.70 -2.64 10.76
CA ARG A 49 -27.68 -2.99 11.75
C ARG A 49 -26.29 -2.37 11.53
N SER A 50 -26.04 -1.80 10.34
CA SER A 50 -24.77 -1.18 9.94
C SER A 50 -25.00 0.19 9.35
N ILE A 51 -24.43 1.20 10.01
CA ILE A 51 -24.63 2.60 9.67
C ILE A 51 -23.38 3.09 8.94
N LEU A 52 -23.59 3.77 7.82
CA LEU A 52 -22.49 4.29 7.00
C LEU A 52 -21.69 5.35 7.78
N CYS A 53 -20.36 5.32 7.71
CA CYS A 53 -19.43 6.21 8.40
C CYS A 53 -19.49 6.23 9.95
N TRP A 54 -20.28 5.36 10.58
CA TRP A 54 -20.34 5.23 12.04
C TRP A 54 -19.82 3.85 12.47
N ASN A 55 -19.01 3.82 13.52
CA ASN A 55 -18.45 2.60 14.09
C ASN A 55 -19.24 2.17 15.34
N THR A 56 -19.18 0.87 15.65
CA THR A 56 -19.82 0.17 16.78
C THR A 56 -18.84 -0.87 17.32
N ASP A 57 -19.03 -1.40 18.53
CA ASP A 57 -18.09 -2.40 19.04
C ASP A 57 -18.29 -3.76 18.35
N ARG A 58 -19.55 -4.12 18.06
CA ARG A 58 -19.94 -5.34 17.36
C ARG A 58 -21.05 -5.06 16.35
N TRP A 59 -21.26 -6.01 15.43
CA TRP A 59 -22.42 -5.97 14.54
C TRP A 59 -23.71 -6.01 15.36
N GLY A 60 -24.67 -5.15 15.01
CA GLY A 60 -26.00 -5.16 15.60
C GLY A 60 -26.11 -4.56 17.00
N ASP A 61 -25.04 -3.95 17.52
CA ASP A 61 -25.05 -3.10 18.71
C ASP A 61 -25.99 -1.88 18.57
N VAL A 62 -26.36 -1.56 17.33
CA VAL A 62 -27.30 -0.50 16.99
C VAL A 62 -28.31 -0.98 15.95
N ILE A 63 -29.45 -0.29 15.90
CA ILE A 63 -30.51 -0.54 14.92
C ILE A 63 -31.01 0.82 14.40
N ALA A 64 -30.83 1.09 13.12
CA ALA A 64 -31.39 2.28 12.48
C ALA A 64 -32.80 2.03 11.94
N GLY A 65 -33.67 3.02 12.05
CA GLY A 65 -35.04 2.97 11.53
C GLY A 65 -35.87 4.20 11.89
N LYS A 66 -37.15 4.22 11.51
CA LYS A 66 -38.07 5.34 11.75
C LYS A 66 -38.60 5.46 13.19
N GLY A 67 -38.05 4.68 14.13
CA GLY A 67 -38.56 4.53 15.49
C GLY A 67 -39.88 3.75 15.57
N ASN A 68 -40.22 3.25 16.75
CA ASN A 68 -41.40 2.38 16.95
C ASN A 68 -42.72 3.18 17.08
N GLY A 69 -42.84 4.34 16.42
CA GLY A 69 -43.97 5.27 16.56
C GLY A 69 -44.00 6.05 17.89
N LYS A 70 -43.03 5.85 18.78
CA LYS A 70 -42.90 6.62 20.04
C LYS A 70 -42.41 8.05 19.85
N LEU A 71 -41.91 8.39 18.65
CA LEU A 71 -41.26 9.67 18.34
C LEU A 71 -41.70 10.15 16.96
N VAL A 72 -41.87 11.48 16.83
CA VAL A 72 -42.26 12.13 15.57
C VAL A 72 -40.99 12.64 14.90
N LEU A 73 -40.56 11.97 13.84
CA LEU A 73 -39.42 12.36 13.00
C LEU A 73 -39.90 13.09 11.74
N GLN A 74 -39.03 13.91 11.14
CA GLN A 74 -39.24 14.31 9.76
C GLN A 74 -39.19 13.07 8.85
N PRO A 75 -39.96 13.02 7.75
CA PRO A 75 -40.08 11.81 6.91
C PRO A 75 -38.76 11.26 6.34
N THR A 76 -37.72 12.09 6.27
CA THR A 76 -36.41 11.82 5.67
C THR A 76 -35.30 11.50 6.69
N GLU A 77 -35.59 11.52 8.00
CA GLU A 77 -34.62 11.28 9.06
C GLU A 77 -34.72 9.85 9.59
N ASN A 78 -33.57 9.20 9.79
CA ASN A 78 -33.48 7.93 10.54
C ASN A 78 -33.10 8.22 12.00
N MET A 79 -33.66 7.44 12.91
CA MET A 79 -33.14 7.29 14.26
C MET A 79 -32.24 6.08 14.36
N VAL A 80 -31.37 6.11 15.35
CA VAL A 80 -30.54 4.97 15.75
C VAL A 80 -30.89 4.58 17.17
N GLU A 81 -31.40 3.36 17.34
CA GLU A 81 -31.46 2.69 18.63
C GLU A 81 -30.06 2.21 19.00
N ILE A 82 -29.57 2.61 20.18
CA ILE A 82 -28.32 2.12 20.75
C ILE A 82 -28.71 1.09 21.83
N LEU A 83 -28.29 -0.16 21.65
CA LEU A 83 -28.66 -1.22 22.58
C LEU A 83 -28.03 -1.02 23.98
N PRO A 84 -28.60 -1.62 25.03
CA PRO A 84 -28.06 -1.56 26.38
C PRO A 84 -26.56 -1.86 26.47
N GLY A 85 -25.80 -0.99 27.15
CA GLY A 85 -24.36 -1.10 27.32
C GLY A 85 -23.54 -0.89 26.04
N LYS A 86 -24.16 -0.41 24.95
CA LYS A 86 -23.50 -0.23 23.64
C LYS A 86 -23.26 1.24 23.32
N ARG A 87 -22.50 1.45 22.26
CA ARG A 87 -22.18 2.79 21.74
C ARG A 87 -22.08 2.81 20.22
N ILE A 88 -22.16 4.01 19.70
CA ILE A 88 -21.88 4.35 18.31
C ILE A 88 -20.98 5.58 18.27
N TRP A 89 -20.03 5.62 17.33
CA TRP A 89 -19.07 6.72 17.28
C TRP A 89 -18.56 7.04 15.89
N GLN A 90 -18.01 8.25 15.76
CA GLN A 90 -17.25 8.69 14.61
C GLN A 90 -15.96 9.37 15.09
N PHE A 91 -14.83 8.93 14.51
CA PHE A 91 -13.54 9.56 14.68
C PHE A 91 -13.13 10.24 13.37
N ALA A 92 -12.63 11.46 13.46
CA ALA A 92 -12.02 12.16 12.33
C ALA A 92 -10.79 12.92 12.80
N THR A 93 -9.78 12.98 11.94
CA THR A 93 -8.55 13.73 12.24
C THR A 93 -8.77 15.23 12.17
N LEU A 94 -7.90 16.03 12.81
CA LEU A 94 -8.03 17.49 12.75
C LEU A 94 -7.98 18.05 11.31
N PRO A 95 -7.08 17.57 10.42
CA PRO A 95 -7.04 18.03 9.03
C PRO A 95 -8.34 17.71 8.27
N GLU A 96 -8.89 16.50 8.43
CA GLU A 96 -10.18 16.12 7.85
C GLU A 96 -11.35 17.02 8.28
N LEU A 97 -11.26 17.62 9.46
CA LEU A 97 -12.27 18.53 10.02
C LEU A 97 -11.96 20.02 9.75
N GLY A 98 -10.83 20.34 9.12
CA GLY A 98 -10.37 21.73 8.96
C GLY A 98 -10.13 22.45 10.30
N LEU A 99 -9.74 21.71 11.33
CA LEU A 99 -9.49 22.21 12.69
C LEU A 99 -7.99 22.48 12.90
N LYS A 100 -7.71 23.57 13.62
CA LYS A 100 -6.39 24.04 14.02
C LYS A 100 -6.32 24.16 15.54
N SER A 101 -5.11 24.28 16.06
CA SER A 101 -4.84 24.63 17.45
C SER A 101 -5.68 25.83 17.92
N GLY A 102 -6.38 25.68 19.04
CA GLY A 102 -7.22 26.73 19.63
C GLY A 102 -8.65 26.81 19.09
N ASP A 103 -8.97 26.14 17.97
CA ASP A 103 -10.35 26.06 17.49
C ASP A 103 -11.25 25.36 18.51
N ALA A 104 -12.54 25.73 18.53
CA ALA A 104 -13.54 25.10 19.37
C ALA A 104 -14.54 24.29 18.54
N VAL A 105 -14.97 23.15 19.08
CA VAL A 105 -16.02 22.34 18.50
C VAL A 105 -17.17 22.13 19.49
N SER A 106 -18.39 22.17 18.96
CA SER A 106 -19.62 21.95 19.72
C SER A 106 -20.47 20.88 19.05
N LEU A 107 -21.11 20.04 19.87
CA LEU A 107 -21.93 18.91 19.44
C LEU A 107 -23.36 19.08 19.96
N SER A 108 -24.36 18.91 19.11
CA SER A 108 -25.75 18.70 19.50
C SER A 108 -26.27 17.37 18.97
N VAL A 109 -27.25 16.78 19.64
CA VAL A 109 -27.95 15.57 19.18
C VAL A 109 -29.33 15.51 19.82
N ASN A 110 -30.34 15.06 19.09
CA ASN A 110 -31.64 14.77 19.68
C ASN A 110 -31.63 13.35 20.26
N GLY A 111 -32.28 13.18 21.40
CA GLY A 111 -32.29 11.93 22.15
C GLY A 111 -33.66 11.58 22.69
N TYR A 112 -33.86 10.28 22.91
CA TYR A 112 -34.94 9.73 23.71
C TYR A 112 -34.40 8.60 24.58
N GLN A 113 -34.90 8.53 25.81
CA GLN A 113 -34.55 7.48 26.76
C GLN A 113 -35.73 7.14 27.67
N GLU A 114 -35.78 5.89 28.12
CA GLU A 114 -36.78 5.42 29.10
C GLU A 114 -36.27 5.57 30.54
N THR A 115 -34.96 5.68 30.73
CA THR A 115 -34.31 5.83 32.04
C THR A 115 -33.49 7.10 32.07
N SER A 116 -33.62 7.86 33.16
CA SER A 116 -32.92 9.12 33.37
C SER A 116 -31.40 8.90 33.29
N GLY A 117 -30.70 9.72 32.52
CA GLY A 117 -29.23 9.65 32.35
C GLY A 117 -28.71 8.48 31.50
N ALA A 118 -29.59 7.71 30.83
CA ALA A 118 -29.19 6.53 30.05
C ALA A 118 -28.38 6.89 28.80
N LEU A 119 -28.77 7.93 28.06
CA LEU A 119 -28.05 8.43 26.90
C LEU A 119 -26.97 9.42 27.32
N LYS A 120 -25.72 9.15 26.92
CA LYS A 120 -24.60 10.08 27.05
C LYS A 120 -24.09 10.48 25.68
N ALA A 121 -24.03 11.78 25.43
CA ALA A 121 -23.29 12.34 24.30
C ALA A 121 -21.92 12.79 24.79
N ARG A 122 -20.86 12.32 24.13
CA ARG A 122 -19.48 12.59 24.52
C ARG A 122 -18.70 13.14 23.33
N LEU A 123 -18.00 14.23 23.59
CA LEU A 123 -17.07 14.86 22.66
C LEU A 123 -15.68 14.83 23.28
N SER A 124 -14.72 14.19 22.61
CA SER A 124 -13.35 14.00 23.14
C SER A 124 -12.31 14.43 22.12
N LEU A 125 -11.20 14.97 22.59
CA LEU A 125 -9.98 15.05 21.80
C LEU A 125 -9.23 13.71 21.85
N MET A 126 -8.75 13.27 20.70
CA MET A 126 -7.87 12.11 20.58
C MET A 126 -6.45 12.58 20.38
N LEU A 127 -5.51 12.02 21.14
CA LEU A 127 -4.10 12.37 21.07
C LEU A 127 -3.20 11.15 21.13
N ILE A 128 -1.96 11.37 20.72
CA ILE A 128 -0.87 10.43 20.94
C ILE A 128 -0.25 10.74 22.31
N GLU A 129 0.07 9.68 23.08
CA GLU A 129 0.70 9.83 24.40
C GLU A 129 1.98 10.69 24.33
N SER A 130 2.19 11.50 25.37
CA SER A 130 3.47 12.15 25.68
C SER A 130 3.61 12.13 27.21
N ALA A 131 4.29 11.13 27.78
CA ALA A 131 4.61 11.03 29.19
C ALA A 131 6.11 11.27 29.42
N ASP A 132 6.50 11.73 30.60
CA ASP A 132 7.90 12.11 30.87
C ASP A 132 8.85 10.90 30.90
N GLY A 133 10.01 11.07 30.27
CA GLY A 133 11.14 10.14 30.35
C GLY A 133 11.14 9.02 29.31
N GLU A 134 11.91 7.99 29.57
CA GLU A 134 12.15 6.87 28.66
C GLU A 134 11.67 5.55 29.26
N TRP A 135 11.54 4.53 28.41
CA TRP A 135 11.18 3.17 28.82
C TRP A 135 11.81 2.13 27.89
N SER A 136 11.93 0.90 28.38
CA SER A 136 12.28 -0.27 27.58
C SER A 136 11.25 -1.38 27.78
N PRO A 137 10.87 -2.15 26.73
CA PRO A 137 10.08 -3.36 26.92
C PRO A 137 10.71 -4.35 27.92
N SER A 138 12.03 -4.34 28.04
CA SER A 138 12.77 -5.15 29.03
C SER A 138 12.47 -4.80 30.49
N ASP A 139 11.99 -3.58 30.79
CA ASP A 139 11.49 -3.19 32.11
C ASP A 139 10.27 -4.05 32.52
N PHE A 140 9.56 -4.60 31.52
CA PHE A 140 8.38 -5.46 31.66
C PHE A 140 8.68 -6.93 31.34
N ARG A 141 9.96 -7.34 31.40
CA ARG A 141 10.43 -8.71 31.11
C ARG A 141 10.20 -9.16 29.66
N LEU A 142 10.03 -8.23 28.72
CA LEU A 142 9.96 -8.53 27.30
C LEU A 142 11.37 -8.57 26.68
N PRO A 143 11.58 -9.30 25.57
CA PRO A 143 12.91 -9.52 24.98
C PRO A 143 13.53 -8.28 24.32
N ASP A 144 12.75 -7.28 23.93
CA ASP A 144 13.27 -6.06 23.28
C ASP A 144 13.96 -5.15 24.30
N LYS A 145 15.27 -4.96 24.12
CA LYS A 145 16.15 -4.18 25.02
C LYS A 145 16.35 -2.74 24.58
N ARG A 146 15.73 -2.32 23.48
CA ARG A 146 15.83 -0.93 23.02
C ARG A 146 15.11 0.00 24.00
N THR A 147 15.58 1.24 24.05
CA THR A 147 14.98 2.31 24.86
C THR A 147 14.25 3.27 23.94
N PHE A 148 13.07 3.72 24.37
CA PHE A 148 12.22 4.64 23.64
C PHE A 148 11.78 5.77 24.57
N ALA A 149 11.62 6.98 24.02
CA ALA A 149 10.89 8.04 24.73
C ALA A 149 9.46 7.56 25.03
N LYS A 150 8.87 7.96 26.16
CA LYS A 150 7.48 7.66 26.53
C LYS A 150 6.48 8.53 25.77
N GLN A 151 6.67 8.66 24.46
CA GLN A 151 5.69 9.23 23.55
C GLN A 151 5.18 8.14 22.61
N GLY A 152 3.88 8.15 22.34
CA GLY A 152 3.24 7.22 21.41
C GLY A 152 3.26 5.74 21.83
N ARG A 153 3.21 5.42 23.13
CA ARG A 153 2.99 4.03 23.57
C ARG A 153 1.52 3.66 23.39
N GLY A 154 1.28 2.51 22.76
CA GLY A 154 -0.05 1.97 22.55
C GLY A 154 -0.96 2.84 21.66
N GLU A 155 -2.26 2.67 21.87
CA GLU A 155 -3.34 3.30 21.10
C GLU A 155 -3.48 4.81 21.41
N LEU A 156 -4.35 5.48 20.64
CA LEU A 156 -4.72 6.87 20.90
C LEU A 156 -5.35 7.03 22.30
N ILE A 157 -4.93 8.09 22.99
CA ILE A 157 -5.46 8.49 24.29
C ILE A 157 -6.68 9.39 24.09
N ARG A 158 -7.66 9.25 24.98
CA ARG A 158 -8.77 10.19 25.13
C ARG A 158 -8.35 11.29 26.12
N ALA A 159 -8.23 12.54 25.67
CA ALA A 159 -7.93 13.70 26.51
C ALA A 159 -9.23 14.44 26.91
N PRO A 160 -9.23 15.71 27.40
CA PRO A 160 -10.42 16.34 27.93
C PRO A 160 -11.67 16.01 27.12
N GLN A 161 -12.57 15.31 27.78
CA GLN A 161 -13.87 14.96 27.26
C GLN A 161 -14.88 15.90 27.89
N ARG A 162 -15.89 16.27 27.12
CA ARG A 162 -17.12 16.82 27.66
C ARG A 162 -18.21 15.82 27.37
N ASP A 163 -18.87 15.37 28.42
CA ASP A 163 -20.03 14.52 28.33
C ASP A 163 -21.24 15.19 28.97
N VAL A 164 -22.40 14.94 28.37
CA VAL A 164 -23.67 15.42 28.87
C VAL A 164 -24.68 14.28 28.82
N SER A 165 -25.59 14.28 29.78
CA SER A 165 -26.73 13.39 29.83
C SER A 165 -27.97 14.18 30.24
N ALA A 166 -29.13 13.74 29.78
CA ALA A 166 -30.41 14.34 30.09
C ALA A 166 -31.06 13.62 31.27
N LYS A 167 -31.87 14.34 32.05
CA LYS A 167 -32.71 13.70 33.08
C LYS A 167 -34.09 13.33 32.55
N GLU A 168 -34.46 13.93 31.44
CA GLU A 168 -35.71 13.77 30.71
C GLU A 168 -35.93 12.31 30.31
N THR A 169 -37.16 11.83 30.49
CA THR A 169 -37.56 10.46 30.12
C THR A 169 -38.90 10.51 29.41
N GLY A 170 -39.15 9.53 28.53
CA GLY A 170 -40.45 9.38 27.86
C GLY A 170 -40.83 10.49 26.86
N LYS A 171 -39.89 11.36 26.50
CA LYS A 171 -40.05 12.42 25.48
C LYS A 171 -38.72 12.72 24.79
N VAL A 172 -38.78 13.36 23.61
CA VAL A 172 -37.59 13.87 22.92
C VAL A 172 -36.95 15.00 23.74
N PHE A 173 -35.63 15.01 23.79
CA PHE A 173 -34.81 16.09 24.33
C PHE A 173 -33.61 16.32 23.41
N GLN A 174 -32.86 17.39 23.68
CA GLN A 174 -31.61 17.66 22.99
C GLN A 174 -30.45 17.68 23.98
N LEU A 175 -29.36 17.01 23.63
CA LEU A 175 -28.09 17.10 24.33
C LEU A 175 -27.21 18.12 23.62
N GLN A 176 -26.53 18.97 24.40
CA GLN A 176 -25.65 20.01 23.88
C GLN A 176 -24.31 19.99 24.63
N VAL A 177 -23.23 19.77 23.88
CA VAL A 177 -21.85 19.85 24.35
C VAL A 177 -21.20 21.06 23.70
N ASN A 178 -21.00 22.13 24.46
CA ASN A 178 -20.43 23.37 23.92
C ASN A 178 -18.90 23.36 23.96
N GLY A 179 -18.27 24.00 22.98
CA GLY A 179 -16.94 24.60 23.02
C GLY A 179 -15.78 23.75 23.57
N LEU A 180 -15.64 22.50 23.14
CA LEU A 180 -14.41 21.74 23.38
C LEU A 180 -13.29 22.32 22.52
N LYS A 181 -12.26 22.90 23.15
CA LYS A 181 -11.14 23.55 22.48
C LYS A 181 -10.03 22.55 22.14
N VAL A 182 -9.52 22.62 20.90
CA VAL A 182 -8.33 21.89 20.46
C VAL A 182 -7.12 22.43 21.21
N ASP A 183 -6.47 21.56 21.98
CA ASP A 183 -5.31 21.95 22.80
C ASP A 183 -4.12 22.35 21.91
N PRO A 184 -3.57 23.57 22.05
CA PRO A 184 -2.49 24.05 21.21
C PRO A 184 -1.10 23.56 21.64
N ARG A 185 -0.98 22.87 22.79
CA ARG A 185 0.31 22.57 23.39
C ARG A 185 0.97 21.38 22.71
N PHE A 186 1.89 21.61 21.79
CA PHE A 186 2.81 20.58 21.31
C PHE A 186 4.17 21.22 21.00
N LYS A 187 5.20 20.39 20.85
CA LYS A 187 6.53 20.85 20.46
C LYS A 187 7.23 19.79 19.62
N HIS A 188 7.93 20.24 18.58
CA HIS A 188 8.78 19.38 17.77
C HIS A 188 10.09 19.09 18.50
N GLN A 189 10.14 17.98 19.22
CA GLN A 189 11.32 17.52 19.95
C GLN A 189 11.33 16.01 20.08
N ARG A 190 12.49 15.42 20.31
CA ARG A 190 12.60 13.96 20.43
C ARG A 190 12.20 13.49 21.83
N GLU A 191 12.50 14.29 22.83
CA GLU A 191 12.20 14.04 24.23
C GLU A 191 10.69 14.15 24.47
N SER A 192 10.11 13.17 25.17
CA SER A 192 8.73 13.24 25.59
C SER A 192 8.56 14.19 26.78
N ASP A 193 7.42 14.86 26.83
CA ASP A 193 7.10 15.86 27.86
C ASP A 193 5.58 15.85 28.11
N ALA A 194 5.20 15.59 29.37
CA ALA A 194 3.82 15.46 29.82
C ALA A 194 3.03 16.77 29.80
N ALA A 195 3.67 17.91 29.59
CA ALA A 195 3.00 19.19 29.37
C ALA A 195 2.41 19.31 27.96
N PHE A 196 2.90 18.54 26.98
CA PHE A 196 2.39 18.56 25.62
C PHE A 196 1.22 17.60 25.40
N ARG A 197 0.43 17.91 24.38
CA ARG A 197 -0.85 17.34 24.00
C ARG A 197 -0.82 17.21 22.48
N ASN A 198 -0.36 16.05 22.02
CA ASN A 198 -0.21 15.72 20.59
C ASN A 198 -1.57 15.38 19.97
N VAL A 199 -2.47 16.37 19.85
CA VAL A 199 -3.85 16.15 19.39
C VAL A 199 -3.84 15.80 17.91
N VAL A 200 -4.55 14.72 17.55
CA VAL A 200 -4.63 14.25 16.17
C VAL A 200 -6.05 14.23 15.62
N GLY A 201 -7.07 14.28 16.48
CA GLY A 201 -8.46 14.26 16.02
C GLY A 201 -9.50 14.47 17.11
N VAL A 202 -10.76 14.35 16.67
CA VAL A 202 -11.95 14.45 17.51
C VAL A 202 -12.71 13.13 17.44
N LEU A 203 -13.21 12.69 18.59
CA LEU A 203 -14.08 11.53 18.74
C LEU A 203 -15.44 11.98 19.26
N VAL A 204 -16.49 11.68 18.48
CA VAL A 204 -17.90 11.85 18.87
C VAL A 204 -18.46 10.48 19.20
N GLU A 205 -18.96 10.31 20.43
CA GLU A 205 -19.59 9.07 20.90
C GLU A 205 -20.99 9.33 21.44
N PHE A 206 -21.88 8.40 21.18
CA PHE A 206 -23.16 8.27 21.86
C PHE A 206 -23.21 6.91 22.54
N VAL A 207 -23.47 6.90 23.84
CA VAL A 207 -23.37 5.71 24.69
C VAL A 207 -24.70 5.48 25.42
N ASN A 208 -25.12 4.22 25.49
CA ASN A 208 -26.20 3.76 26.33
C ASN A 208 -25.65 3.06 27.58
N ASP A 209 -25.60 3.77 28.70
CA ASP A 209 -25.09 3.25 29.98
C ASP A 209 -26.19 2.59 30.85
N SER A 210 -27.30 2.17 30.24
CA SER A 210 -28.45 1.58 30.93
C SER A 210 -28.78 0.17 30.46
N ASP A 211 -29.75 -0.47 31.13
CA ASP A 211 -30.40 -1.70 30.71
C ASP A 211 -31.60 -1.47 29.77
N LYS A 212 -31.95 -0.21 29.49
CA LYS A 212 -33.06 0.18 28.61
C LYS A 212 -32.56 0.69 27.28
N ARG A 213 -33.48 0.83 26.34
CA ARG A 213 -33.18 1.33 24.99
C ARG A 213 -33.06 2.85 25.01
N VAL A 214 -32.14 3.37 24.21
CA VAL A 214 -32.00 4.80 23.92
C VAL A 214 -31.95 5.01 22.43
N TRP A 215 -32.40 6.18 21.97
CA TRP A 215 -32.42 6.53 20.57
C TRP A 215 -31.81 7.90 20.34
N ILE A 216 -31.18 8.07 19.19
CA ILE A 216 -30.61 9.35 18.74
C ILE A 216 -31.01 9.66 17.30
N ASP A 217 -31.09 10.95 16.97
CA ASP A 217 -31.19 11.48 15.60
C ASP A 217 -30.45 12.82 15.45
N SER A 218 -30.21 13.17 14.19
CA SER A 218 -29.73 14.48 13.74
C SER A 218 -28.57 15.07 14.55
N PRO A 219 -27.46 14.33 14.76
CA PRO A 219 -26.28 14.86 15.42
C PRO A 219 -25.60 15.94 14.56
N VAL A 220 -25.19 17.03 15.20
CA VAL A 220 -24.54 18.17 14.54
C VAL A 220 -23.25 18.53 15.29
N LEU A 221 -22.10 18.38 14.62
CA LEU A 221 -20.80 18.84 15.10
C LEU A 221 -20.38 20.07 14.31
N VAL A 222 -20.02 21.16 14.98
CA VAL A 222 -19.67 22.43 14.31
C VAL A 222 -18.40 23.03 14.89
N LYS A 223 -17.62 23.72 14.04
CA LYS A 223 -16.45 24.51 14.43
C LYS A 223 -16.87 25.85 15.04
N ARG A 224 -17.43 25.82 16.27
CA ARG A 224 -17.86 26.99 17.05
C ARG A 224 -17.78 26.71 18.55
N ASP A 225 -17.72 27.77 19.35
CA ASP A 225 -17.81 27.70 20.82
C ASP A 225 -19.21 27.32 21.33
N GLN A 226 -20.25 27.59 20.53
CA GLN A 226 -21.65 27.31 20.87
C GLN A 226 -22.22 26.30 19.89
N VAL A 227 -23.11 25.43 20.40
CA VAL A 227 -23.86 24.49 19.58
C VAL A 227 -24.73 25.21 18.55
N VAL A 228 -24.98 24.51 17.45
CA VAL A 228 -26.07 24.81 16.53
C VAL A 228 -26.90 23.54 16.41
N THR A 229 -28.22 23.68 16.29
CA THR A 229 -29.17 22.56 16.20
C THR A 229 -29.40 22.09 14.77
N GLU A 230 -29.09 22.93 13.79
CA GLU A 230 -29.22 22.66 12.37
C GLU A 230 -27.98 23.16 11.64
N ALA A 231 -27.58 22.44 10.59
CA ALA A 231 -26.44 22.80 9.76
C ALA A 231 -26.83 22.66 8.29
N ALA A 232 -26.25 23.47 7.43
CA ALA A 232 -26.68 23.55 6.02
C ALA A 232 -26.33 22.30 5.22
N ALA A 233 -25.19 21.67 5.52
CA ALA A 233 -24.73 20.44 4.89
C ALA A 233 -23.76 19.69 5.81
N SER A 234 -23.67 18.37 5.65
CA SER A 234 -22.67 17.54 6.32
C SER A 234 -21.36 17.46 5.53
N ARG A 235 -20.30 16.91 6.14
CA ARG A 235 -19.10 16.50 5.42
C ARG A 235 -19.48 15.48 4.33
N ALA A 236 -18.82 15.57 3.18
CA ALA A 236 -19.08 14.67 2.06
C ALA A 236 -18.86 13.21 2.46
N LEU A 237 -19.72 12.31 1.97
CA LEU A 237 -19.53 10.88 2.13
C LEU A 237 -18.36 10.42 1.24
N PRO A 238 -17.54 9.46 1.69
CA PRO A 238 -16.49 8.90 0.85
C PRO A 238 -17.08 8.22 -0.39
N ASP A 239 -16.41 8.33 -1.53
CA ASP A 239 -16.82 7.72 -2.79
C ASP A 239 -15.76 6.76 -3.38
N LEU A 240 -14.66 6.55 -2.65
CA LEU A 240 -13.55 5.70 -3.06
C LEU A 240 -13.96 4.24 -3.31
N TYR A 241 -15.02 3.75 -2.65
CA TYR A 241 -15.60 2.42 -2.88
C TYR A 241 -15.98 2.19 -4.34
N ARG A 242 -16.31 3.28 -5.08
CA ARG A 242 -16.68 3.21 -6.49
C ARG A 242 -15.54 2.68 -7.34
N ARG A 243 -14.28 2.84 -6.92
CA ARG A 243 -13.08 2.39 -7.67
C ARG A 243 -12.64 0.97 -7.33
N ILE A 244 -13.36 0.27 -6.45
CA ILE A 244 -13.18 -1.16 -6.16
C ILE A 244 -14.53 -1.92 -6.24
N PRO A 245 -15.30 -1.76 -7.34
CA PRO A 245 -16.67 -2.24 -7.39
C PRO A 245 -16.82 -3.76 -7.22
N ARG A 246 -15.86 -4.58 -7.69
CA ARG A 246 -15.94 -6.04 -7.60
C ARG A 246 -15.68 -6.52 -6.18
N THR A 247 -14.70 -5.93 -5.50
CA THR A 247 -14.42 -6.18 -4.08
C THR A 247 -15.64 -5.80 -3.23
N MET A 248 -16.26 -4.65 -3.51
CA MET A 248 -17.46 -4.21 -2.80
C MET A 248 -18.68 -5.10 -3.09
N GLU A 249 -18.85 -5.59 -4.31
CA GLU A 249 -19.89 -6.56 -4.65
C GLU A 249 -19.73 -7.85 -3.84
N LYS A 250 -18.50 -8.39 -3.74
CA LYS A 250 -18.22 -9.55 -2.89
C LYS A 250 -18.56 -9.27 -1.43
N LEU A 251 -17.99 -8.20 -0.87
CA LEU A 251 -18.24 -7.77 0.51
C LEU A 251 -19.75 -7.63 0.82
N THR A 252 -20.53 -7.11 -0.12
CA THR A 252 -21.97 -6.90 0.10
C THR A 252 -22.88 -8.04 -0.29
N SER A 253 -22.34 -9.10 -0.90
CA SER A 253 -23.09 -10.33 -1.21
C SER A 253 -22.73 -11.51 -0.30
N GLY A 254 -21.76 -11.35 0.61
CA GLY A 254 -21.37 -12.41 1.55
C GLY A 254 -20.34 -13.38 0.96
N GLN A 255 -19.75 -13.04 -0.18
CA GLN A 255 -18.79 -13.89 -0.86
C GLN A 255 -17.41 -13.81 -0.19
N PRO A 256 -16.63 -14.90 -0.18
CA PRO A 256 -15.25 -14.86 0.29
C PRO A 256 -14.41 -13.80 -0.44
N VAL A 257 -13.56 -13.10 0.30
CA VAL A 257 -12.64 -12.07 -0.21
C VAL A 257 -11.20 -12.40 0.17
N THR A 258 -10.31 -12.37 -0.82
CA THR A 258 -8.86 -12.52 -0.63
C THR A 258 -8.16 -11.18 -0.78
N ILE A 259 -7.50 -10.71 0.27
CA ILE A 259 -6.75 -9.45 0.29
C ILE A 259 -5.26 -9.76 0.40
N LEU A 260 -4.46 -9.25 -0.55
CA LEU A 260 -3.01 -9.30 -0.51
C LEU A 260 -2.45 -7.93 -0.12
N THR A 261 -1.70 -7.87 0.98
CA THR A 261 -0.95 -6.66 1.36
C THR A 261 0.48 -6.80 0.85
N LEU A 262 0.88 -5.89 -0.04
CA LEU A 262 2.25 -5.81 -0.54
C LEU A 262 2.98 -4.70 0.21
N GLY A 263 4.13 -5.04 0.77
CA GLY A 263 4.94 -4.00 1.36
C GLY A 263 6.25 -4.44 2.02
N SER A 264 6.66 -3.72 3.06
CA SER A 264 7.91 -3.93 3.79
C SER A 264 7.69 -4.16 5.28
N SER A 265 8.70 -3.90 6.11
CA SER A 265 8.67 -4.16 7.56
C SER A 265 7.42 -3.58 8.22
N ILE A 266 7.04 -2.35 7.87
CA ILE A 266 5.89 -1.63 8.45
C ILE A 266 4.56 -2.24 8.02
N ASP A 267 4.47 -2.78 6.81
CA ASP A 267 3.26 -3.44 6.29
C ASP A 267 3.04 -4.80 6.93
N ARG A 268 4.10 -5.43 7.45
CA ARG A 268 4.01 -6.59 8.34
C ARG A 268 3.76 -6.21 9.81
N GLY A 269 3.63 -4.93 10.13
CA GLY A 269 3.39 -4.43 11.48
C GLY A 269 4.65 -4.14 12.31
N SER A 270 5.81 -3.95 11.67
CA SER A 270 7.00 -3.48 12.39
C SER A 270 6.82 -2.01 12.81
N ALA A 271 7.01 -1.76 14.10
CA ALA A 271 6.85 -0.46 14.72
C ALA A 271 7.99 -0.21 15.73
N ASN A 272 8.19 1.06 16.09
CA ASN A 272 9.11 1.47 17.13
C ASN A 272 8.35 2.28 18.19
N PRO A 273 8.12 1.76 19.41
CA PRO A 273 8.30 0.36 19.84
C PRO A 273 7.36 -0.61 19.09
N ARG A 274 7.57 -1.92 19.23
CA ARG A 274 6.72 -2.92 18.55
C ARG A 274 5.25 -2.75 18.93
N LEU A 275 4.36 -3.29 18.08
CA LEU A 275 2.92 -3.31 18.30
C LEU A 275 2.51 -4.35 19.35
N TYR A 276 2.84 -4.07 20.62
CA TYR A 276 2.39 -4.86 21.77
C TYR A 276 0.89 -4.68 22.02
N PHE A 277 0.29 -5.61 22.76
CA PHE A 277 -0.97 -5.37 23.43
C PHE A 277 -0.67 -4.61 24.73
N TYR A 278 -1.13 -3.37 24.84
CA TYR A 278 -0.90 -2.53 26.01
C TYR A 278 -2.10 -2.58 26.95
N ASP A 279 -1.86 -2.34 28.24
CA ASP A 279 -2.95 -1.96 29.15
C ASP A 279 -3.43 -0.55 28.76
N GLU A 280 -4.66 -0.48 28.25
CA GLU A 280 -5.26 0.76 27.78
C GLU A 280 -6.28 1.32 28.79
N ASP A 281 -6.37 0.75 30.00
CA ASP A 281 -7.22 1.29 31.08
C ASP A 281 -6.51 2.42 31.84
N PRO A 282 -6.95 3.69 31.73
CA PRO A 282 -6.31 4.81 32.42
C PRO A 282 -6.43 4.74 33.95
N ALA A 283 -7.34 3.93 34.48
CA ALA A 283 -7.46 3.70 35.92
C ALA A 283 -6.51 2.60 36.43
N SER A 284 -5.93 1.82 35.53
CA SER A 284 -4.99 0.77 35.89
C SER A 284 -3.65 1.36 36.37
N PRO A 285 -3.05 0.83 37.46
CA PRO A 285 -1.68 1.18 37.83
C PRO A 285 -0.65 0.76 36.77
N HIS A 286 -1.04 -0.12 35.85
CA HIS A 286 -0.22 -0.64 34.75
C HIS A 286 -0.54 0.04 33.41
N TYR A 287 -1.22 1.19 33.41
CA TYR A 287 -1.59 1.91 32.19
C TYR A 287 -0.39 2.15 31.26
N LYS A 288 -0.55 1.77 29.98
CA LYS A 288 0.46 1.78 28.91
C LYS A 288 1.65 0.84 29.13
N GLU A 289 1.56 -0.13 30.03
CA GLU A 289 2.49 -1.26 30.09
C GLU A 289 2.13 -2.30 29.02
N PRO A 290 3.13 -2.88 28.32
CA PRO A 290 2.88 -3.96 27.38
C PRO A 290 2.57 -5.27 28.14
N LEU A 291 1.42 -5.86 27.85
CA LEU A 291 0.89 -7.04 28.55
C LEU A 291 1.43 -8.36 27.97
N VAL A 292 1.78 -8.38 26.67
CA VAL A 292 2.25 -9.58 25.96
C VAL A 292 3.32 -9.20 24.94
N GLU A 293 4.27 -10.10 24.70
CA GLU A 293 5.28 -9.96 23.64
C GLU A 293 4.62 -9.86 22.26
N ALA A 294 5.16 -8.98 21.41
CA ALA A 294 4.58 -8.74 20.09
C ALA A 294 4.68 -9.95 19.16
N ARG A 295 5.75 -10.74 19.28
CA ARG A 295 5.98 -11.99 18.54
C ARG A 295 6.21 -13.13 19.53
N PRO A 296 5.16 -13.62 20.21
CA PRO A 296 5.33 -14.68 21.19
C PRO A 296 5.86 -15.91 20.47
N GLY A 297 7.03 -16.42 20.90
CA GLY A 297 7.65 -17.60 20.28
C GLY A 297 6.84 -18.91 20.48
N LYS A 298 5.68 -18.85 21.15
CA LYS A 298 4.78 -19.97 21.42
C LYS A 298 3.36 -19.63 20.95
N PRO A 299 2.74 -20.44 20.08
CA PRO A 299 1.38 -20.21 19.57
C PRO A 299 0.31 -20.06 20.66
N ASP A 300 0.39 -20.85 21.74
CA ASP A 300 -0.62 -20.86 22.80
C ASP A 300 -0.78 -19.50 23.51
N ALA A 301 0.31 -18.77 23.69
CA ALA A 301 0.28 -17.44 24.29
C ALA A 301 -0.49 -16.44 23.42
N MET A 302 -0.38 -16.56 22.09
CA MET A 302 -1.14 -15.74 21.15
C MET A 302 -2.62 -16.11 21.16
N LYS A 303 -2.94 -17.41 21.18
CA LYS A 303 -4.32 -17.90 21.26
C LYS A 303 -5.01 -17.43 22.54
N GLN A 304 -4.33 -17.54 23.68
CA GLN A 304 -4.83 -17.06 24.96
C GLN A 304 -5.06 -15.54 24.94
N LEU A 305 -4.11 -14.76 24.42
CA LEU A 305 -4.26 -13.32 24.27
C LEU A 305 -5.50 -12.96 23.42
N ILE A 306 -5.67 -13.62 22.27
CA ILE A 306 -6.81 -13.39 21.37
C ILE A 306 -8.14 -13.76 22.02
N ALA A 307 -8.23 -14.94 22.63
CA ALA A 307 -9.47 -15.45 23.20
C ALA A 307 -9.87 -14.71 24.48
N GLU A 308 -8.94 -14.56 25.43
CA GLU A 308 -9.24 -14.10 26.79
C GLU A 308 -9.10 -12.58 26.94
N ARG A 309 -8.07 -11.98 26.34
CA ARG A 309 -7.76 -10.55 26.54
C ARG A 309 -8.35 -9.66 25.47
N MET A 310 -8.46 -10.15 24.24
CA MET A 310 -9.08 -9.44 23.14
C MET A 310 -10.56 -9.80 22.94
N GLU A 311 -11.07 -10.79 23.69
CA GLU A 311 -12.44 -11.32 23.58
C GLU A 311 -12.84 -11.74 22.15
N ARG A 312 -11.89 -12.34 21.42
CA ARG A 312 -12.06 -12.73 20.02
C ARG A 312 -11.61 -14.17 19.74
N PRO A 313 -12.18 -15.19 20.44
CA PRO A 313 -11.79 -16.59 20.24
C PRO A 313 -11.93 -17.06 18.78
N ASP A 314 -12.79 -16.42 17.99
CA ASP A 314 -12.93 -16.66 16.56
C ASP A 314 -11.63 -16.37 15.77
N LEU A 315 -10.78 -15.45 16.23
CA LEU A 315 -9.55 -15.05 15.53
C LEU A 315 -8.32 -15.91 15.87
N GLN A 316 -8.41 -16.84 16.81
CA GLN A 316 -7.23 -17.51 17.41
C GLN A 316 -6.39 -18.31 16.41
N ASP A 317 -7.02 -18.83 15.35
CA ASP A 317 -6.34 -19.61 14.30
C ASP A 317 -5.99 -18.74 13.08
N TYR A 318 -6.23 -17.42 13.13
CA TYR A 318 -6.12 -16.53 11.97
C TYR A 318 -5.13 -15.38 12.15
N VAL A 319 -4.59 -15.18 13.35
CA VAL A 319 -3.68 -14.08 13.68
C VAL A 319 -2.40 -14.67 14.29
N GLY A 320 -1.30 -14.59 13.54
CA GLY A 320 -0.03 -15.20 13.95
C GLY A 320 0.63 -14.52 15.16
N TRP A 321 0.58 -13.18 15.23
CA TRP A 321 1.27 -12.35 16.23
C TRP A 321 0.42 -11.11 16.57
N SER A 322 0.69 -10.46 17.71
CA SER A 322 -0.07 -9.25 18.10
C SER A 322 0.09 -8.13 17.07
N GLN A 323 1.28 -8.01 16.46
CA GLN A 323 1.50 -7.00 15.41
C GLN A 323 0.55 -7.18 14.22
N HIS A 324 0.17 -8.42 13.86
CA HIS A 324 -0.80 -8.67 12.78
C HIS A 324 -2.23 -8.28 13.16
N TYR A 325 -2.52 -8.18 14.47
CA TYR A 325 -3.81 -7.68 14.97
C TYR A 325 -3.87 -6.14 14.97
N PHE A 326 -2.76 -5.49 15.28
CA PHE A 326 -2.66 -4.04 15.49
C PHE A 326 -2.11 -3.25 14.29
N MET A 327 -1.52 -3.91 13.30
CA MET A 327 -1.13 -3.26 12.04
C MET A 327 -2.36 -2.78 11.28
N TYR A 328 -2.16 -1.83 10.38
CA TYR A 328 -3.26 -1.10 9.72
C TYR A 328 -4.20 -2.04 8.93
N THR A 329 -3.69 -3.03 8.18
CA THR A 329 -4.54 -4.00 7.48
C THR A 329 -5.16 -5.04 8.41
N GLY A 330 -4.52 -5.36 9.54
CA GLY A 330 -5.11 -6.18 10.59
C GLY A 330 -6.34 -5.54 11.22
N ARG A 331 -6.27 -4.23 11.48
CA ARG A 331 -7.42 -3.41 11.93
C ARG A 331 -8.49 -3.35 10.84
N MET A 332 -8.09 -3.07 9.60
CA MET A 332 -9.01 -3.02 8.45
C MET A 332 -9.76 -4.35 8.29
N ARG A 333 -9.09 -5.51 8.34
CA ARG A 333 -9.76 -6.82 8.30
C ARG A 333 -10.82 -6.95 9.39
N ARG A 334 -10.47 -6.64 10.65
CA ARG A 334 -11.43 -6.71 11.78
C ARG A 334 -12.62 -5.78 11.56
N GLU A 335 -12.36 -4.60 11.01
CA GLU A 335 -13.39 -3.62 10.69
C GLU A 335 -14.32 -4.09 9.58
N LEU A 336 -13.79 -4.73 8.53
CA LEU A 336 -14.60 -5.35 7.48
C LEU A 336 -15.47 -6.50 8.02
N LEU A 337 -14.89 -7.37 8.85
CA LEU A 337 -15.63 -8.45 9.52
C LEU A 337 -16.84 -7.90 10.27
N ARG A 338 -16.63 -6.79 11.00
CA ARG A 338 -17.68 -6.13 11.76
C ARG A 338 -18.70 -5.42 10.88
N LYS A 339 -18.27 -4.61 9.91
CA LYS A 339 -19.15 -3.74 9.11
C LYS A 339 -20.01 -4.47 8.10
N PHE A 340 -19.56 -5.62 7.62
CA PHE A 340 -20.27 -6.41 6.61
C PHE A 340 -20.90 -7.69 7.19
N HIS A 341 -20.75 -7.93 8.51
CA HIS A 341 -21.17 -9.16 9.20
C HIS A 341 -20.56 -10.42 8.58
N TYR A 342 -19.22 -10.49 8.59
CA TYR A 342 -18.51 -11.64 8.04
C TYR A 342 -18.00 -12.53 9.17
N PRO A 343 -18.12 -13.86 9.05
CA PRO A 343 -17.28 -14.76 9.81
C PRO A 343 -15.83 -14.63 9.33
N VAL A 344 -14.89 -14.92 10.23
CA VAL A 344 -13.44 -14.71 10.02
C VAL A 344 -12.87 -15.46 8.80
N ASP A 345 -13.45 -16.62 8.48
CA ASP A 345 -13.07 -17.54 7.39
C ASP A 345 -13.54 -17.07 6.01
N LYS A 346 -14.19 -15.90 5.92
CA LYS A 346 -14.61 -15.29 4.65
C LYS A 346 -13.72 -14.13 4.20
N ILE A 347 -12.83 -13.63 5.06
CA ILE A 347 -11.86 -12.58 4.68
C ILE A 347 -10.45 -13.07 4.98
N LEU A 348 -9.71 -13.44 3.92
CA LEU A 348 -8.31 -13.81 3.99
C LEU A 348 -7.45 -12.55 3.83
N LEU A 349 -6.52 -12.32 4.76
CA LEU A 349 -5.51 -11.24 4.68
C LEU A 349 -4.11 -11.87 4.55
N ASN A 350 -3.59 -11.96 3.33
CA ASN A 350 -2.27 -12.50 3.04
C ASN A 350 -1.25 -11.35 3.09
N VAL A 351 -0.29 -11.41 4.02
CA VAL A 351 0.70 -10.33 4.22
C VAL A 351 1.99 -10.68 3.50
N MET A 352 2.15 -10.21 2.26
CA MET A 352 3.40 -10.37 1.50
C MET A 352 4.31 -9.16 1.73
N ALA A 353 4.97 -9.17 2.88
CA ALA A 353 5.85 -8.08 3.26
C ALA A 353 7.08 -8.60 4.03
N ALA A 354 8.24 -7.98 3.83
CA ALA A 354 9.49 -8.39 4.46
C ALA A 354 10.33 -7.19 4.91
N ASP A 355 11.22 -7.40 5.86
CA ASP A 355 12.00 -6.30 6.42
C ASP A 355 12.98 -5.75 5.37
N GLY A 356 12.86 -4.46 5.06
CA GLY A 356 13.74 -3.78 4.10
C GLY A 356 13.47 -4.10 2.62
N SER A 357 12.38 -4.82 2.31
CA SER A 357 12.00 -5.11 0.93
C SER A 357 11.45 -3.89 0.19
N SER A 358 11.66 -3.87 -1.11
CA SER A 358 10.98 -3.02 -2.09
C SER A 358 9.98 -3.83 -2.93
N ILE A 359 9.08 -3.13 -3.64
CA ILE A 359 8.15 -3.81 -4.56
C ILE A 359 8.89 -4.63 -5.63
N GLY A 360 10.01 -4.13 -6.19
CA GLY A 360 10.78 -4.83 -7.22
C GLY A 360 11.28 -6.20 -6.76
N GLU A 361 11.71 -6.30 -5.51
CA GLU A 361 12.16 -7.57 -4.92
C GLU A 361 11.01 -8.55 -4.71
N SER A 362 9.82 -8.01 -4.44
CA SER A 362 8.62 -8.80 -4.18
C SER A 362 8.08 -9.47 -5.46
N HIS A 363 8.49 -9.03 -6.66
CA HIS A 363 8.08 -9.66 -7.92
C HIS A 363 8.33 -11.17 -7.92
N SER A 364 9.41 -11.62 -7.27
CA SER A 364 9.79 -13.03 -7.18
C SER A 364 8.80 -13.93 -6.44
N GLY A 365 7.88 -13.36 -5.66
CA GLY A 365 6.90 -14.12 -4.89
C GLY A 365 5.46 -13.98 -5.36
N PHE A 366 5.16 -13.20 -6.40
CA PHE A 366 3.77 -12.90 -6.75
C PHE A 366 2.94 -14.16 -7.03
N GLN A 367 3.49 -15.12 -7.79
CA GLN A 367 2.80 -16.39 -8.05
C GLN A 367 2.57 -17.18 -6.75
N GLU A 368 3.62 -17.40 -5.96
CA GLU A 368 3.56 -18.20 -4.73
C GLU A 368 2.54 -17.65 -3.72
N TYR A 369 2.47 -16.32 -3.56
CA TYR A 369 1.52 -15.67 -2.66
C TYR A 369 0.11 -15.57 -3.23
N ALA A 370 -0.04 -15.27 -4.53
CA ALA A 370 -1.34 -15.12 -5.16
C ALA A 370 -2.08 -16.46 -5.27
N ALA A 371 -1.35 -17.55 -5.54
CA ALA A 371 -1.89 -18.90 -5.62
C ALA A 371 -1.96 -19.62 -4.26
N LEU A 372 -1.56 -18.96 -3.16
CA LEU A 372 -1.54 -19.52 -1.80
C LEU A 372 -0.68 -20.80 -1.68
N GLU A 373 0.46 -20.84 -2.38
CA GLU A 373 1.36 -22.00 -2.41
C GLU A 373 2.21 -22.11 -1.13
N LEU A 374 2.52 -20.98 -0.49
CA LEU A 374 3.21 -20.97 0.80
C LEU A 374 2.25 -21.29 1.95
N PRO A 375 2.58 -22.22 2.86
CA PRO A 375 1.71 -22.55 3.98
C PRO A 375 1.56 -21.35 4.95
N PRO A 376 0.46 -21.30 5.73
CA PRO A 376 0.31 -20.33 6.81
C PRO A 376 1.51 -20.29 7.77
N ASP A 377 2.14 -19.12 7.92
CA ASP A 377 3.25 -18.87 8.84
C ASP A 377 3.27 -17.40 9.30
N PRO A 378 3.51 -17.11 10.60
CA PRO A 378 3.46 -15.75 11.10
C PRO A 378 4.53 -14.85 10.48
N ASN A 379 5.72 -15.39 10.20
CA ASN A 379 6.79 -14.63 9.57
C ASN A 379 6.50 -14.33 8.11
N ASP A 380 5.81 -15.23 7.42
CA ASP A 380 5.67 -15.19 5.96
C ASP A 380 4.40 -14.48 5.50
N ASN A 381 3.24 -14.84 6.05
CA ASN A 381 1.93 -14.37 5.59
C ASN A 381 1.00 -13.91 6.73
N GLY A 382 1.51 -13.83 7.96
CA GLY A 382 0.82 -13.26 9.11
C GLY A 382 -0.14 -14.21 9.84
N HIS A 383 -0.26 -15.47 9.40
CA HIS A 383 -1.15 -16.48 9.99
C HIS A 383 -0.41 -17.41 10.95
N PRO A 384 -1.07 -18.05 11.94
CA PRO A 384 -0.47 -19.12 12.71
C PRO A 384 -0.09 -20.32 11.86
N THR A 385 0.96 -21.05 12.25
CA THR A 385 1.28 -22.35 11.66
C THR A 385 0.30 -23.43 12.12
N GLY A 386 0.23 -24.55 11.39
CA GLY A 386 -0.43 -25.79 11.82
C GLY A 386 -1.77 -26.11 11.13
N LYS A 387 -2.35 -25.17 10.38
CA LYS A 387 -3.50 -25.41 9.50
C LYS A 387 -3.14 -25.03 8.06
N SER A 388 -3.72 -25.71 7.09
CA SER A 388 -3.68 -25.35 5.67
C SER A 388 -4.62 -24.19 5.35
N TRP A 389 -4.44 -23.56 4.20
CA TRP A 389 -5.37 -22.53 3.72
C TRP A 389 -6.79 -23.04 3.55
N GLN A 390 -6.96 -24.28 3.09
CA GLN A 390 -8.28 -24.91 2.90
C GLN A 390 -8.99 -25.16 4.22
N GLU A 391 -8.26 -25.50 5.29
CA GLU A 391 -8.85 -25.65 6.63
C GLU A 391 -9.26 -24.31 7.25
N LEU A 392 -8.51 -23.23 6.97
CA LEU A 392 -8.81 -21.90 7.47
C LEU A 392 -9.91 -21.19 6.67
N TYR A 393 -9.92 -21.36 5.35
CA TYR A 393 -10.78 -20.62 4.44
C TYR A 393 -11.46 -21.55 3.42
N PRO A 394 -12.26 -22.54 3.88
CA PRO A 394 -12.79 -23.60 3.01
C PRO A 394 -13.56 -23.06 1.80
N ALA A 395 -14.33 -21.99 1.99
CA ALA A 395 -15.14 -21.37 0.94
C ALA A 395 -14.32 -20.76 -0.21
N LEU A 396 -13.02 -20.47 -0.02
CA LEU A 396 -12.13 -20.02 -1.10
C LEU A 396 -11.72 -21.16 -2.06
N PHE A 397 -11.84 -22.41 -1.61
CA PHE A 397 -11.41 -23.60 -2.35
C PHE A 397 -12.59 -24.40 -2.91
N GLU A 398 -13.81 -23.95 -2.67
CA GLU A 398 -15.02 -24.55 -3.25
C GLU A 398 -15.02 -24.40 -4.79
N ASN A 399 -15.56 -25.40 -5.49
CA ASN A 399 -15.75 -25.40 -6.94
C ASN A 399 -14.47 -25.43 -7.80
N GLY A 400 -13.33 -25.81 -7.23
CA GLY A 400 -12.09 -26.08 -7.99
C GLY A 400 -11.46 -24.85 -8.66
N LYS A 401 -11.93 -23.64 -8.33
CA LYS A 401 -11.25 -22.40 -8.75
C LYS A 401 -9.95 -22.27 -7.97
N LYS A 402 -8.85 -21.98 -8.66
CA LYS A 402 -7.61 -21.59 -7.99
C LYS A 402 -7.85 -20.28 -7.25
N PRO A 403 -7.53 -20.18 -5.96
CA PRO A 403 -7.62 -18.92 -5.24
C PRO A 403 -6.68 -17.88 -5.87
N GLY A 404 -7.08 -16.61 -5.78
CA GLY A 404 -6.36 -15.45 -6.28
C GLY A 404 -6.77 -14.21 -5.50
N PRO A 405 -5.96 -13.14 -5.51
CA PRO A 405 -6.31 -11.91 -4.83
C PRO A 405 -7.51 -11.23 -5.49
N ASP A 406 -8.46 -10.80 -4.68
CA ASP A 406 -9.53 -9.90 -5.09
C ASP A 406 -9.08 -8.44 -4.98
N LEU A 407 -8.30 -8.16 -3.94
CA LEU A 407 -7.77 -6.84 -3.63
C LEU A 407 -6.28 -6.92 -3.32
N VAL A 408 -5.49 -6.05 -3.95
CA VAL A 408 -4.08 -5.82 -3.64
C VAL A 408 -3.92 -4.43 -3.03
N ILE A 409 -3.24 -4.33 -1.88
CA ILE A 409 -3.00 -3.07 -1.18
C ILE A 409 -1.51 -2.74 -1.22
N PHE A 410 -1.17 -1.57 -1.78
CA PHE A 410 0.16 -0.99 -1.68
C PHE A 410 0.25 -0.08 -0.45
N GLY A 411 1.06 -0.48 0.53
CA GLY A 411 1.12 0.20 1.83
C GLY A 411 2.35 1.06 2.09
N HIS A 412 3.49 0.84 1.43
CA HIS A 412 4.67 1.69 1.61
C HIS A 412 5.35 1.98 0.28
N GLY A 413 6.12 3.08 0.22
CA GLY A 413 6.99 3.42 -0.93
C GLY A 413 8.37 3.95 -0.55
N HIS A 414 8.77 3.72 0.70
CA HIS A 414 10.03 4.26 1.22
C HIS A 414 11.26 3.44 0.79
N ASN A 415 11.13 2.12 0.68
CA ASN A 415 12.28 1.23 0.48
C ASN A 415 12.66 1.06 -0.99
N GLU A 416 11.94 1.73 -1.87
CA GLU A 416 12.14 1.81 -3.30
C GLU A 416 13.34 2.71 -3.57
N HIS A 417 14.51 2.14 -3.30
CA HIS A 417 15.82 2.68 -3.62
C HIS A 417 16.44 1.89 -4.78
N ILE A 418 15.57 1.42 -5.68
CA ILE A 418 15.90 0.67 -6.89
C ILE A 418 15.67 1.57 -8.11
N ASP A 419 16.26 1.32 -9.28
CA ASP A 419 15.84 1.89 -10.57
C ASP A 419 15.65 3.41 -10.70
N ARG A 420 16.19 4.24 -9.78
CA ARG A 420 15.98 5.69 -9.79
C ARG A 420 16.28 6.35 -11.14
N PRO A 421 15.43 7.30 -11.60
CA PRO A 421 14.18 7.79 -11.00
C PRO A 421 12.91 7.02 -11.44
N ASP A 422 13.07 5.84 -12.03
CA ASP A 422 12.02 5.05 -12.70
C ASP A 422 11.43 3.95 -11.79
N GLU A 423 11.52 4.13 -10.47
CA GLU A 423 11.06 3.16 -9.45
C GLU A 423 9.58 2.76 -9.63
N ILE A 424 8.78 3.68 -10.17
CA ILE A 424 7.35 3.47 -10.43
C ILE A 424 7.08 2.37 -11.46
N ALA A 425 8.05 2.07 -12.34
CA ALA A 425 7.96 0.99 -13.32
C ALA A 425 7.76 -0.38 -12.65
N ALA A 426 8.36 -0.61 -11.48
CA ALA A 426 8.20 -1.85 -10.74
C ALA A 426 6.78 -2.00 -10.15
N TYR A 427 6.15 -0.91 -9.74
CA TYR A 427 4.74 -0.91 -9.31
C TYR A 427 3.79 -1.14 -10.47
N GLU A 428 4.00 -0.45 -11.58
CA GLU A 428 3.20 -0.63 -12.78
C GLU A 428 3.35 -2.08 -13.30
N GLY A 429 4.56 -2.62 -13.33
CA GLY A 429 4.83 -4.01 -13.67
C GLY A 429 4.11 -5.00 -12.76
N ALA A 430 4.00 -4.70 -11.46
CA ALA A 430 3.22 -5.51 -10.52
C ALA A 430 1.73 -5.47 -10.85
N ILE A 431 1.14 -4.28 -11.05
CA ILE A 431 -0.27 -4.12 -11.44
C ILE A 431 -0.57 -4.93 -12.70
N ARG A 432 0.27 -4.78 -13.74
CA ARG A 432 0.08 -5.47 -15.02
C ARG A 432 0.23 -6.98 -14.90
N TRP A 433 1.21 -7.47 -14.13
CA TRP A 433 1.37 -8.90 -13.88
C TRP A 433 0.12 -9.48 -13.21
N PHE A 434 -0.38 -8.84 -12.14
CA PHE A 434 -1.59 -9.28 -11.44
C PHE A 434 -2.82 -9.20 -12.35
N GLN A 435 -2.99 -8.15 -13.14
CA GLN A 435 -4.11 -8.00 -14.08
C GLN A 435 -4.11 -9.07 -15.19
N ARG A 436 -2.94 -9.50 -15.68
CA ARG A 436 -2.83 -10.59 -16.67
C ARG A 436 -3.21 -11.95 -16.07
N HIS A 437 -2.80 -12.23 -14.84
CA HIS A 437 -3.04 -13.52 -14.17
C HIS A 437 -4.40 -13.60 -13.47
N TYR A 438 -4.91 -12.46 -12.99
CA TYR A 438 -6.14 -12.34 -12.22
C TYR A 438 -6.95 -11.12 -12.72
N PRO A 439 -7.62 -11.18 -13.88
CA PRO A 439 -8.31 -10.03 -14.48
C PRO A 439 -9.40 -9.37 -13.61
N GLY A 440 -9.86 -10.08 -12.58
CA GLY A 440 -10.82 -9.59 -11.60
C GLY A 440 -10.21 -8.74 -10.47
N VAL A 441 -8.89 -8.78 -10.28
CA VAL A 441 -8.19 -8.12 -9.18
C VAL A 441 -8.35 -6.61 -9.23
N GLU A 442 -8.48 -6.00 -8.06
CA GLU A 442 -8.52 -4.55 -7.88
C GLU A 442 -7.36 -4.12 -6.97
N PHE A 443 -6.95 -2.86 -7.09
CA PHE A 443 -5.87 -2.30 -6.29
C PHE A 443 -6.34 -1.14 -5.42
N VAL A 444 -5.65 -0.89 -4.31
CA VAL A 444 -5.74 0.32 -3.50
C VAL A 444 -4.32 0.76 -3.13
N SER A 445 -4.06 2.07 -3.18
CA SER A 445 -2.82 2.63 -2.67
C SER A 445 -3.10 3.50 -1.44
N CYS A 446 -2.42 3.21 -0.33
CA CYS A 446 -2.49 4.00 0.90
C CYS A 446 -1.12 3.97 1.58
N MET A 447 -0.24 4.85 1.13
CA MET A 447 1.19 4.73 1.38
C MET A 447 1.66 5.46 2.63
N TRP A 448 2.41 4.77 3.49
CA TRP A 448 3.19 5.40 4.55
C TRP A 448 4.38 6.19 3.99
N ILE A 449 4.61 7.38 4.55
CA ILE A 449 5.71 8.28 4.17
C ILE A 449 6.65 8.46 5.36
N ARG A 450 7.93 8.11 5.17
CA ARG A 450 8.95 8.13 6.23
C ARG A 450 9.62 9.48 6.42
N ASP A 451 9.63 10.34 5.41
CA ASP A 451 10.56 11.48 5.31
C ASP A 451 10.18 12.67 6.19
N LYS A 452 10.21 12.54 7.52
CA LYS A 452 9.94 13.63 8.48
C LYS A 452 8.75 14.50 8.03
N GLY A 453 7.70 13.88 7.47
CA GLY A 453 6.58 14.47 6.72
C GLY A 453 6.93 15.44 5.58
N GLN A 454 7.71 14.99 4.62
CA GLN A 454 7.79 15.53 3.26
C GLN A 454 7.29 14.44 2.33
N PRO A 455 6.65 14.76 1.19
CA PRO A 455 6.30 13.76 0.19
C PRO A 455 7.53 12.91 -0.13
N ASN A 456 7.41 11.59 -0.08
CA ASN A 456 8.51 10.72 -0.53
C ASN A 456 8.64 10.87 -2.05
N SER A 457 9.79 10.49 -2.62
CA SER A 457 9.99 10.53 -4.07
C SER A 457 8.96 9.70 -4.86
N MET A 458 8.24 8.80 -4.19
CA MET A 458 7.21 7.93 -4.78
C MET A 458 5.78 8.48 -4.73
N THR A 459 5.49 9.52 -3.94
CA THR A 459 4.10 10.00 -3.74
C THR A 459 3.54 10.54 -5.04
N GLY A 460 4.25 11.45 -5.70
CA GLY A 460 3.84 12.02 -6.99
C GLY A 460 3.71 10.95 -8.09
N PRO A 461 4.74 10.13 -8.34
CA PRO A 461 4.66 9.03 -9.30
C PRO A 461 3.52 8.04 -9.00
N MET A 462 3.26 7.70 -7.73
CA MET A 462 2.15 6.82 -7.37
C MET A 462 0.78 7.46 -7.61
N GLN A 463 0.59 8.75 -7.30
CA GLN A 463 -0.65 9.47 -7.59
C GLN A 463 -0.94 9.47 -9.10
N GLN A 464 0.09 9.68 -9.92
CA GLN A 464 0.00 9.60 -11.38
C GLN A 464 -0.38 8.19 -11.84
N LEU A 465 0.31 7.17 -11.33
CA LEU A 465 0.01 5.77 -11.63
C LEU A 465 -1.43 5.40 -11.24
N CYS A 466 -1.85 5.77 -10.04
CA CYS A 466 -3.20 5.49 -9.56
C CYS A 466 -4.26 6.21 -10.40
N THR A 467 -4.01 7.45 -10.80
CA THR A 467 -4.91 8.18 -11.70
C THR A 467 -5.00 7.51 -13.06
N HIS A 468 -3.87 7.11 -13.63
CA HIS A 468 -3.77 6.45 -14.92
C HIS A 468 -4.53 5.12 -14.95
N TYR A 469 -4.43 4.31 -13.90
CA TYR A 469 -5.13 3.03 -13.79
C TYR A 469 -6.53 3.13 -13.15
N GLY A 470 -6.98 4.32 -12.72
CA GLY A 470 -8.24 4.50 -11.99
C GLY A 470 -8.26 3.86 -10.58
N ILE A 471 -7.10 3.61 -9.99
CA ILE A 471 -6.91 3.06 -8.65
C ILE A 471 -7.23 4.16 -7.60
N PRO A 472 -7.92 3.85 -6.50
CA PRO A 472 -8.06 4.79 -5.38
C PRO A 472 -6.71 5.02 -4.69
N PHE A 473 -6.32 6.30 -4.59
CA PHE A 473 -5.15 6.74 -3.84
C PHE A 473 -5.62 7.45 -2.56
N VAL A 474 -5.27 6.89 -1.41
CA VAL A 474 -5.55 7.45 -0.09
C VAL A 474 -4.30 8.17 0.39
N ASP A 475 -4.34 9.51 0.39
CA ASP A 475 -3.18 10.35 0.70
C ASP A 475 -2.90 10.46 2.20
N LEU A 476 -2.38 9.38 2.78
CA LEU A 476 -1.88 9.39 4.15
C LEU A 476 -0.72 10.37 4.32
N GLY A 477 0.06 10.60 3.27
CA GLY A 477 1.18 11.52 3.27
C GLY A 477 0.78 12.92 3.68
N GLU A 478 -0.18 13.49 2.95
CA GLU A 478 -0.71 14.82 3.20
C GLU A 478 -1.31 14.93 4.60
N LEU A 479 -2.06 13.91 5.05
CA LEU A 479 -2.59 13.88 6.41
C LEU A 479 -1.47 14.01 7.47
N LEU A 480 -0.39 13.25 7.32
CA LEU A 480 0.73 13.27 8.27
C LEU A 480 1.49 14.60 8.21
N ILE A 481 1.55 15.27 7.05
CA ILE A 481 2.12 16.60 6.90
C ILE A 481 1.29 17.62 7.70
N ASP A 482 -0.03 17.62 7.49
CA ASP A 482 -0.94 18.57 8.14
C ASP A 482 -0.98 18.39 9.66
N LEU A 483 -0.93 17.14 10.14
CA LEU A 483 -0.91 16.82 11.57
C LEU A 483 0.28 17.42 12.33
N LYS A 484 1.38 17.78 11.65
CA LYS A 484 2.53 18.43 12.32
C LYS A 484 2.20 19.77 12.95
N THR A 485 1.10 20.40 12.53
CA THR A 485 0.66 21.69 13.10
C THR A 485 0.03 21.55 14.48
N THR A 486 -0.23 20.32 14.93
CA THR A 486 -0.95 19.98 16.17
C THR A 486 -0.34 18.79 16.93
N CYS A 487 0.59 18.06 16.31
CA CYS A 487 1.20 16.85 16.85
C CYS A 487 2.71 16.82 16.60
N ASN A 488 3.47 16.36 17.60
CA ASN A 488 4.89 16.09 17.43
C ASN A 488 5.12 14.91 16.47
N GLN A 489 5.95 15.10 15.43
CA GLN A 489 6.30 14.05 14.48
C GLN A 489 6.94 12.82 15.15
N TYR A 490 7.70 13.01 16.22
CA TYR A 490 8.35 11.91 16.94
C TYR A 490 7.37 11.09 17.78
N ALA A 491 6.15 11.59 18.01
CA ALA A 491 5.06 10.81 18.58
C ALA A 491 4.35 9.94 17.52
N ILE A 492 4.29 10.41 16.27
CA ILE A 492 3.74 9.69 15.12
C ILE A 492 4.71 8.58 14.66
N ALA A 493 5.96 8.96 14.44
CA ALA A 493 7.00 8.09 13.93
C ALA A 493 8.29 8.35 14.72
N PRO A 494 8.53 7.58 15.79
CA PRO A 494 9.78 7.66 16.54
C PRO A 494 11.01 7.33 15.68
N ASP A 495 12.19 7.32 16.29
CA ASP A 495 13.47 7.14 15.60
C ASP A 495 13.47 5.96 14.61
N GLY A 496 14.05 6.22 13.43
CA GLY A 496 14.08 5.25 12.34
C GLY A 496 12.85 5.28 11.43
N GLY A 497 11.86 6.16 11.69
CA GLY A 497 10.75 6.46 10.77
C GLY A 497 9.66 5.39 10.66
N HIS A 498 9.68 4.40 11.56
CA HIS A 498 8.60 3.41 11.65
C HIS A 498 7.40 4.03 12.39
N PRO A 499 6.16 3.81 11.92
CA PRO A 499 4.96 4.25 12.63
C PRO A 499 4.87 3.62 14.02
N GLY A 500 4.39 4.40 15.00
CA GLY A 500 3.92 3.87 16.29
C GLY A 500 2.55 3.19 16.16
N ALA A 501 2.05 2.61 17.25
CA ALA A 501 0.74 1.94 17.28
C ALA A 501 -0.43 2.88 16.95
N ALA A 502 -0.42 4.09 17.53
CA ALA A 502 -1.38 5.15 17.19
C ALA A 502 -1.34 5.53 15.70
N SER A 503 -0.17 5.53 15.08
CA SER A 503 -0.02 5.85 13.65
C SER A 503 -0.55 4.75 12.73
N HIS A 504 -0.38 3.48 13.12
CA HIS A 504 -1.07 2.38 12.44
C HIS A 504 -2.59 2.49 12.56
N TYR A 505 -3.12 3.02 13.68
CA TYR A 505 -4.54 3.31 13.81
C TYR A 505 -4.97 4.45 12.86
N LEU A 506 -4.22 5.55 12.79
CA LEU A 506 -4.50 6.65 11.85
C LEU A 506 -4.49 6.17 10.39
N TRP A 507 -3.49 5.37 10.03
CA TRP A 507 -3.37 4.77 8.70
C TRP A 507 -4.57 3.89 8.36
N PHE A 508 -4.96 3.00 9.29
CA PHE A 508 -6.19 2.21 9.15
C PHE A 508 -7.42 3.09 8.92
N LYS A 509 -7.57 4.18 9.67
CA LYS A 509 -8.73 5.08 9.55
C LYS A 509 -8.83 5.77 8.20
N GLN A 510 -7.71 6.06 7.54
CA GLN A 510 -7.75 6.57 6.17
C GLN A 510 -8.13 5.46 5.18
N LEU A 511 -7.56 4.26 5.33
CA LEU A 511 -7.88 3.12 4.47
C LEU A 511 -9.35 2.65 4.59
N GLU A 512 -9.93 2.76 5.79
CA GLU A 512 -11.32 2.41 6.08
C GLU A 512 -12.32 3.14 5.18
N GLN A 513 -12.01 4.38 4.79
CA GLN A 513 -12.88 5.21 3.94
C GLN A 513 -13.15 4.58 2.56
N VAL A 514 -12.25 3.72 2.08
CA VAL A 514 -12.39 3.00 0.80
C VAL A 514 -13.59 2.06 0.82
N PHE A 515 -14.02 1.58 1.99
CA PHE A 515 -15.07 0.57 2.12
C PHE A 515 -16.42 1.15 2.59
N GLU A 516 -16.56 2.47 2.58
CA GLU A 516 -17.78 3.20 2.94
C GLU A 516 -18.80 3.25 1.80
N MET A 517 -19.52 2.15 1.55
CA MET A 517 -20.56 2.08 0.52
C MET A 517 -21.98 2.24 1.09
N PRO A 518 -22.77 3.24 0.67
CA PRO A 518 -24.16 3.40 1.07
C PRO A 518 -25.05 2.28 0.51
N ASP A 519 -26.24 2.11 1.07
CA ASP A 519 -27.28 1.18 0.59
C ASP A 519 -27.83 1.52 -0.80
N ASP A 520 -27.78 2.80 -1.19
CA ASP A 520 -28.05 3.34 -2.52
C ASP A 520 -26.76 3.77 -3.26
N PRO A 521 -25.85 2.84 -3.59
CA PRO A 521 -24.54 3.18 -4.13
C PRO A 521 -24.61 3.84 -5.51
N GLN A 522 -23.70 4.78 -5.73
CA GLN A 522 -23.41 5.26 -7.07
C GLN A 522 -22.79 4.14 -7.92
N PRO A 523 -22.93 4.18 -9.26
CA PRO A 523 -22.29 3.21 -10.13
C PRO A 523 -20.77 3.14 -9.89
N GLY A 524 -20.27 1.90 -9.90
CA GLY A 524 -18.86 1.60 -9.87
C GLY A 524 -18.11 2.12 -11.09
N ILE A 525 -16.85 2.47 -10.89
CA ILE A 525 -15.87 2.88 -11.88
C ILE A 525 -14.81 1.78 -11.91
N ALA A 526 -14.81 0.97 -12.96
CA ALA A 526 -13.82 -0.07 -13.11
C ALA A 526 -12.40 0.54 -13.26
N GLN A 527 -11.42 -0.11 -12.65
CA GLN A 527 -10.00 0.20 -12.88
C GLN A 527 -9.63 -0.15 -14.32
N GLN A 528 -8.72 0.62 -14.92
CA GLN A 528 -8.28 0.37 -16.28
C GLN A 528 -7.48 -0.93 -16.33
N GLN A 529 -7.87 -1.82 -17.24
CA GLN A 529 -7.20 -3.09 -17.47
C GLN A 529 -6.12 -2.89 -18.53
N LEU A 530 -4.85 -3.02 -18.13
CA LEU A 530 -3.69 -2.95 -19.02
C LEU A 530 -3.71 -1.76 -20.02
N PRO A 531 -3.91 -0.50 -19.59
CA PRO A 531 -3.76 0.66 -20.46
C PRO A 531 -2.33 0.76 -21.03
N ALA A 532 -2.08 1.71 -21.92
CA ALA A 532 -0.72 2.02 -22.36
C ALA A 532 0.19 2.25 -21.14
N ARG A 533 1.45 1.79 -21.20
CA ARG A 533 2.38 1.91 -20.06
C ARG A 533 2.61 3.39 -19.73
N MET A 534 2.65 3.71 -18.44
CA MET A 534 2.99 5.04 -17.95
C MET A 534 4.51 5.28 -17.96
N ASN A 535 5.30 4.23 -17.77
CA ASN A 535 6.77 4.28 -17.80
C ASN A 535 7.35 3.25 -18.79
N ASP A 536 8.37 3.65 -19.55
CA ASP A 536 8.99 2.80 -20.58
C ASP A 536 9.65 1.55 -19.99
N PHE A 537 10.22 1.63 -18.79
CA PHE A 537 10.87 0.50 -18.12
C PHE A 537 9.86 -0.50 -17.52
N THR A 538 8.56 -0.20 -17.50
CA THR A 538 7.52 -1.12 -17.01
C THR A 538 7.53 -2.44 -17.78
N ALA A 539 7.87 -2.41 -19.07
CA ALA A 539 7.92 -3.61 -19.91
C ALA A 539 8.95 -4.63 -19.41
N ASN A 540 9.98 -4.18 -18.67
CA ASN A 540 10.98 -5.04 -18.06
C ASN A 540 10.43 -5.83 -16.85
N TRP A 541 9.39 -5.31 -16.20
CA TRP A 541 8.88 -5.82 -14.92
C TRP A 541 7.65 -6.72 -15.03
N GLU A 542 6.84 -6.55 -16.08
CA GLU A 542 5.55 -7.25 -16.23
C GLU A 542 5.67 -8.70 -16.77
N GLY A 543 6.88 -9.15 -17.08
CA GLY A 543 7.16 -10.46 -17.62
C GLY A 543 7.11 -11.61 -16.62
N GLU A 544 7.33 -12.83 -17.13
CA GLU A 544 7.42 -14.05 -16.32
C GLU A 544 8.82 -14.25 -15.74
N ILE A 545 8.90 -14.97 -14.63
CA ILE A 545 10.19 -15.25 -13.98
C ILE A 545 10.76 -16.57 -14.47
N VAL A 546 12.03 -16.54 -14.86
CA VAL A 546 12.87 -17.73 -15.01
C VAL A 546 13.93 -17.73 -13.91
N ARG A 547 13.94 -18.79 -13.11
CA ARG A 547 14.81 -18.95 -11.94
C ARG A 547 16.01 -19.83 -12.26
N PHE A 548 17.20 -19.37 -11.85
CA PHE A 548 18.46 -20.09 -11.97
C PHE A 548 19.04 -20.34 -10.58
N ALA A 549 19.20 -21.61 -10.21
CA ALA A 549 19.78 -22.03 -8.94
C ALA A 549 21.32 -22.04 -9.00
N ALA A 550 21.97 -22.15 -7.83
CA ALA A 550 23.43 -22.07 -7.66
C ALA A 550 24.23 -23.06 -8.52
N ASP A 551 23.65 -24.21 -8.84
CA ASP A 551 24.24 -25.28 -9.65
C ASP A 551 23.96 -25.14 -11.15
N SER A 552 23.22 -24.12 -11.55
CA SER A 552 22.96 -23.81 -12.96
C SER A 552 24.27 -23.54 -13.70
N PRO A 553 24.49 -24.13 -14.90
CA PRO A 553 25.66 -23.83 -15.72
C PRO A 553 25.68 -22.37 -16.22
N ARG A 554 24.58 -21.64 -16.08
CA ARG A 554 24.47 -20.20 -16.37
C ARG A 554 25.16 -19.32 -15.32
N ILE A 555 25.42 -19.86 -14.12
CA ILE A 555 26.15 -19.16 -13.06
C ILE A 555 27.64 -19.51 -13.16
N VAL A 556 28.41 -18.59 -13.70
CA VAL A 556 29.85 -18.78 -13.98
C VAL A 556 30.68 -18.34 -12.78
N ASP A 557 31.64 -19.19 -12.40
CA ASP A 557 32.50 -19.04 -11.22
C ASP A 557 31.73 -18.80 -9.90
N GLY A 558 30.45 -19.16 -9.85
CA GLY A 558 29.56 -18.90 -8.72
C GLY A 558 29.26 -17.41 -8.47
N ARG A 559 29.59 -16.49 -9.38
CA ARG A 559 29.51 -15.04 -9.13
C ARG A 559 29.08 -14.17 -10.31
N MET A 560 28.99 -14.74 -11.52
CA MET A 560 28.61 -14.03 -12.73
C MET A 560 27.48 -14.76 -13.46
N MET A 561 26.69 -14.02 -14.24
CA MET A 561 25.66 -14.59 -15.11
C MET A 561 25.28 -13.61 -16.23
N ILE A 562 25.03 -14.12 -17.43
CA ILE A 562 24.32 -13.38 -18.50
C ILE A 562 22.81 -13.45 -18.22
N LEU A 563 22.18 -12.30 -18.06
CA LEU A 563 20.74 -12.19 -17.81
C LEU A 563 19.90 -12.64 -19.00
N GLU A 564 18.69 -13.14 -18.75
CA GLU A 564 17.73 -13.45 -19.82
C GLU A 564 17.20 -12.20 -20.52
N ASP A 565 16.85 -11.17 -19.76
CA ASP A 565 16.46 -9.85 -20.24
C ASP A 565 16.97 -8.78 -19.26
N THR A 566 16.11 -7.88 -18.79
CA THR A 566 16.50 -6.58 -18.23
C THR A 566 16.22 -6.45 -16.74
N ALA A 567 15.11 -7.02 -16.24
CA ALA A 567 14.83 -7.02 -14.81
C ALA A 567 15.21 -8.33 -14.14
N PHE A 568 15.78 -8.24 -12.95
CA PHE A 568 16.17 -9.39 -12.16
C PHE A 568 16.09 -9.14 -10.66
N ASN A 569 15.95 -10.23 -9.92
CA ASN A 569 16.21 -10.32 -8.49
C ASN A 569 17.29 -11.37 -8.27
N LEU A 570 18.24 -11.12 -7.37
CA LEU A 570 19.26 -12.13 -7.06
C LEU A 570 19.54 -12.23 -5.57
N TRP A 571 19.90 -13.44 -5.14
CA TRP A 571 20.28 -13.78 -3.79
C TRP A 571 21.72 -14.25 -3.78
N ALA A 572 22.52 -13.63 -2.91
CA ALA A 572 23.90 -14.00 -2.72
C ALA A 572 24.22 -14.14 -1.23
N ASP A 573 25.22 -14.98 -0.94
CA ASP A 573 25.79 -15.09 0.38
C ASP A 573 27.23 -14.58 0.37
N ASN A 574 27.54 -13.71 1.32
CA ASN A 574 28.90 -13.26 1.61
C ASN A 574 29.14 -13.20 3.12
N LYS A 575 28.68 -14.21 3.87
CA LYS A 575 28.91 -14.32 5.32
C LYS A 575 28.49 -13.08 6.11
N ARG A 576 27.41 -12.41 5.66
CA ARG A 576 26.83 -11.18 6.25
C ARG A 576 27.70 -9.92 6.07
N GLU A 577 28.66 -9.94 5.16
CA GLU A 577 29.35 -8.74 4.72
C GLU A 577 28.60 -8.07 3.57
N LYS A 578 28.67 -6.74 3.52
CA LYS A 578 28.05 -5.95 2.45
C LYS A 578 28.70 -6.30 1.11
N MET A 579 27.87 -6.56 0.11
CA MET A 579 28.29 -6.81 -1.27
C MET A 579 28.14 -5.57 -2.14
N GLN A 580 28.76 -5.61 -3.31
CA GLN A 580 28.53 -4.70 -4.42
C GLN A 580 28.15 -5.53 -5.63
N LEU A 581 27.32 -4.97 -6.49
CA LEU A 581 26.97 -5.54 -7.78
C LEU A 581 27.68 -4.73 -8.87
N GLN A 582 28.19 -5.43 -9.88
CA GLN A 582 28.55 -4.84 -11.15
C GLN A 582 27.57 -5.31 -12.23
N ILE A 583 27.20 -4.41 -13.12
CA ILE A 583 26.47 -4.69 -14.35
C ILE A 583 27.36 -4.24 -15.50
N ASP A 584 27.66 -5.15 -16.42
CA ASP A 584 28.53 -4.91 -17.58
C ASP A 584 29.89 -4.31 -17.19
N GLY A 585 30.45 -4.81 -16.08
CA GLY A 585 31.75 -4.40 -15.54
C GLY A 585 31.73 -3.07 -14.78
N GLN A 586 30.58 -2.40 -14.69
CA GLN A 586 30.42 -1.13 -13.97
C GLN A 586 29.68 -1.32 -12.65
N PRO A 587 30.06 -0.63 -11.56
CA PRO A 587 29.30 -0.67 -10.30
C PRO A 587 27.84 -0.26 -10.51
N ALA A 588 26.92 -1.16 -10.16
CA ALA A 588 25.49 -0.91 -10.28
C ALA A 588 25.06 0.18 -9.28
N GLN A 589 24.27 1.14 -9.77
CA GLN A 589 23.62 2.14 -8.94
C GLN A 589 22.14 1.79 -8.81
N HIS A 590 21.55 2.07 -7.64
CA HIS A 590 20.12 1.84 -7.41
C HIS A 590 19.69 0.39 -7.72
N ALA A 591 20.51 -0.58 -7.33
CA ALA A 591 20.24 -2.01 -7.54
C ALA A 591 19.90 -2.74 -6.23
N GLY A 592 19.36 -2.03 -5.24
CA GLY A 592 19.24 -2.51 -3.85
C GLY A 592 20.50 -2.23 -3.01
N HIS A 593 20.52 -2.74 -1.77
CA HIS A 593 21.48 -2.30 -0.75
C HIS A 593 22.70 -3.21 -0.58
N GLY A 594 22.66 -4.46 -1.08
CA GLY A 594 23.73 -5.45 -0.91
C GLY A 594 24.04 -5.82 0.55
N ARG A 595 23.19 -5.43 1.51
CA ARG A 595 23.40 -5.63 2.96
C ARG A 595 22.96 -7.01 3.44
N HIS A 596 22.03 -7.63 2.73
CA HIS A 596 21.46 -8.91 3.12
C HIS A 596 22.25 -10.05 2.47
N SER A 597 22.69 -11.00 3.29
CA SER A 597 23.20 -12.28 2.79
C SER A 597 22.11 -13.33 2.95
N TRP A 598 21.86 -14.07 1.88
CA TRP A 598 20.77 -15.05 1.81
C TRP A 598 21.33 -16.39 1.37
N SER A 599 21.38 -17.37 2.27
CA SER A 599 21.71 -18.76 1.93
C SER A 599 20.53 -19.51 1.28
N ARG A 600 19.32 -18.94 1.37
CA ARG A 600 18.09 -19.42 0.74
C ARG A 600 17.31 -18.22 0.20
N PRO A 601 16.69 -18.31 -0.99
CA PRO A 601 15.85 -17.24 -1.52
C PRO A 601 14.70 -16.91 -0.57
N ASN A 602 14.46 -15.61 -0.37
CA ASN A 602 13.22 -15.12 0.22
C ASN A 602 12.41 -14.48 -0.92
N PRO A 603 11.23 -14.99 -1.27
CA PRO A 603 10.46 -14.49 -2.41
C PRO A 603 9.99 -13.03 -2.27
N ARG A 604 10.09 -12.44 -1.07
CA ARG A 604 9.70 -11.05 -0.78
C ARG A 604 10.86 -10.05 -0.78
N ASN A 605 12.12 -10.52 -0.76
CA ASN A 605 13.29 -9.66 -0.54
C ASN A 605 14.54 -10.30 -1.16
N SER A 606 15.43 -9.49 -1.74
CA SER A 606 16.61 -9.97 -2.46
C SER A 606 17.93 -9.44 -1.86
N THR A 607 19.06 -9.79 -2.46
CA THR A 607 20.33 -9.09 -2.19
C THR A 607 20.47 -7.87 -3.08
N PHE A 608 20.18 -8.05 -4.37
CA PHE A 608 20.14 -7.02 -5.39
C PHE A 608 18.96 -7.24 -6.31
N VAL A 609 18.45 -6.13 -6.82
CA VAL A 609 17.28 -6.03 -7.67
C VAL A 609 17.47 -4.86 -8.61
N HIS A 610 17.22 -5.04 -9.89
CA HIS A 610 17.33 -3.96 -10.87
C HIS A 610 16.48 -4.28 -12.08
N GLY A 611 15.87 -3.26 -12.69
CA GLY A 611 15.06 -3.39 -13.91
C GLY A 611 15.27 -2.26 -14.91
N ARG A 612 16.14 -1.30 -14.62
CA ARG A 612 16.44 -0.15 -15.50
C ARG A 612 17.57 -0.43 -16.50
N LEU A 613 17.50 -1.58 -17.17
CA LEU A 613 18.46 -1.99 -18.20
C LEU A 613 17.87 -1.82 -19.61
N SER A 614 18.75 -1.68 -20.62
CA SER A 614 18.33 -1.52 -22.01
C SER A 614 17.78 -2.82 -22.56
N ARG A 615 16.56 -2.76 -23.09
CA ARG A 615 15.88 -3.96 -23.59
C ARG A 615 16.54 -4.49 -24.85
N GLY A 616 16.65 -5.81 -24.93
CA GLY A 616 17.23 -6.52 -26.07
C GLY A 616 18.76 -6.57 -26.08
N ASP A 617 19.45 -5.85 -25.19
CA ASP A 617 20.90 -5.94 -25.06
C ASP A 617 21.32 -7.09 -24.14
N ARG A 618 22.56 -7.56 -24.30
CA ARG A 618 23.19 -8.47 -23.32
C ARG A 618 23.59 -7.67 -22.10
N HIS A 619 23.15 -8.13 -20.93
CA HIS A 619 23.64 -7.67 -19.64
C HIS A 619 24.27 -8.79 -18.83
N ILE A 620 25.41 -8.50 -18.21
CA ILE A 620 26.12 -9.41 -17.32
C ILE A 620 26.12 -8.84 -15.92
N ILE A 621 25.67 -9.64 -14.96
CA ILE A 621 25.82 -9.35 -13.54
C ILE A 621 27.09 -10.00 -12.99
N GLU A 622 27.78 -9.31 -12.08
CA GLU A 622 28.95 -9.81 -11.37
C GLU A 622 28.97 -9.34 -9.92
N ILE A 623 29.27 -10.25 -8.98
CA ILE A 623 29.64 -9.88 -7.60
C ILE A 623 31.18 -9.99 -7.49
N PRO A 624 31.91 -8.86 -7.40
CA PRO A 624 33.37 -8.86 -7.44
C PRO A 624 34.04 -9.40 -6.16
N HIS A 625 33.25 -9.73 -5.13
CA HIS A 625 33.75 -10.18 -3.83
C HIS A 625 34.23 -11.62 -3.91
N LYS A 626 35.51 -11.87 -3.57
CA LYS A 626 36.15 -13.19 -3.71
C LYS A 626 35.39 -14.34 -3.02
N ASN A 627 34.75 -14.04 -1.89
CA ASN A 627 34.01 -15.03 -1.08
C ASN A 627 32.51 -15.04 -1.33
N ALA A 628 31.97 -14.08 -2.08
CA ALA A 628 30.55 -14.03 -2.34
C ALA A 628 30.16 -15.07 -3.38
N ARG A 629 28.97 -15.66 -3.21
CA ARG A 629 28.40 -16.62 -4.16
C ARG A 629 26.96 -16.26 -4.48
N LEU A 630 26.61 -16.31 -5.76
CA LEU A 630 25.24 -16.28 -6.23
C LEU A 630 24.59 -17.61 -5.86
N ASN A 631 23.48 -17.53 -5.11
CA ASN A 631 22.69 -18.69 -4.74
C ASN A 631 21.50 -18.88 -5.68
N THR A 632 20.87 -17.78 -6.09
CA THR A 632 19.74 -17.81 -7.01
C THR A 632 19.66 -16.49 -7.77
N VAL A 633 19.27 -16.56 -9.04
CA VAL A 633 18.97 -15.40 -9.88
C VAL A 633 17.62 -15.64 -10.54
N ASP A 634 16.68 -14.74 -10.33
CA ASP A 634 15.42 -14.66 -11.04
C ASP A 634 15.54 -13.61 -12.12
N CYS A 635 15.34 -13.98 -13.38
CA CYS A 635 15.25 -13.04 -14.49
C CYS A 635 13.80 -12.91 -14.94
N LYS A 636 13.35 -11.66 -15.14
CA LYS A 636 12.09 -11.34 -15.78
C LYS A 636 12.27 -11.43 -17.29
N VAL A 637 11.52 -12.32 -17.93
CA VAL A 637 11.54 -12.51 -19.38
C VAL A 637 10.42 -11.70 -20.00
N GLY A 638 10.77 -10.91 -21.03
CA GLY A 638 9.81 -10.09 -21.76
C GLY A 638 8.62 -10.89 -22.27
N LEU A 639 7.43 -10.29 -22.22
CA LEU A 639 6.20 -10.94 -22.66
C LEU A 639 6.28 -11.37 -24.12
N ASN A 640 5.73 -12.54 -24.41
CA ASN A 640 5.65 -13.12 -25.76
C ASN A 640 6.99 -13.17 -26.50
N ARG A 641 8.13 -13.14 -25.79
CA ARG A 641 9.46 -13.26 -26.38
C ARG A 641 9.57 -14.59 -27.12
N ARG A 642 9.92 -14.53 -28.41
CA ARG A 642 10.16 -15.70 -29.26
C ARG A 642 11.60 -15.70 -29.73
N PHE A 643 12.22 -16.88 -29.73
CA PHE A 643 13.58 -17.04 -30.23
C PHE A 643 13.58 -17.80 -31.57
N PHE A 644 14.21 -17.19 -32.56
CA PHE A 644 14.42 -17.71 -33.91
C PHE A 644 15.90 -18.09 -34.07
N GLY A 645 16.26 -19.24 -33.50
CA GLY A 645 17.61 -19.81 -33.61
C GLY A 645 17.89 -20.45 -34.97
N VAL A 646 19.08 -21.03 -35.15
CA VAL A 646 19.52 -21.64 -36.41
C VAL A 646 18.60 -22.75 -36.95
N ASP A 647 17.85 -23.42 -36.06
CA ASP A 647 16.95 -24.51 -36.43
C ASP A 647 15.58 -24.00 -36.95
N SER A 648 15.38 -22.68 -37.00
CA SER A 648 14.16 -22.06 -37.53
C SER A 648 14.11 -22.19 -39.06
N LYS A 649 12.97 -22.64 -39.59
CA LYS A 649 12.81 -22.91 -41.04
C LYS A 649 12.73 -21.66 -41.90
N ASP A 650 12.54 -20.49 -41.30
CA ASP A 650 12.26 -19.23 -41.98
C ASP A 650 13.54 -18.47 -42.40
N TRP A 651 14.72 -18.94 -41.97
CA TRP A 651 16.00 -18.37 -42.39
C TRP A 651 16.25 -18.58 -43.89
N GLN A 652 16.76 -17.54 -44.53
CA GLN A 652 17.15 -17.51 -45.93
C GLN A 652 18.64 -17.16 -46.03
N GLY A 653 19.41 -17.99 -46.72
CA GLY A 653 20.86 -17.83 -46.87
C GLY A 653 21.55 -19.19 -47.01
N ALA A 654 22.83 -19.19 -47.38
CA ALA A 654 23.62 -20.41 -47.60
C ALA A 654 24.74 -20.63 -46.57
N SER A 655 24.80 -19.80 -45.51
CA SER A 655 25.87 -19.86 -44.52
C SER A 655 25.85 -21.16 -43.73
N ALA A 656 27.03 -21.72 -43.48
CA ALA A 656 27.18 -22.98 -42.76
C ALA A 656 26.78 -22.83 -41.28
N VAL A 657 26.07 -23.81 -40.74
CA VAL A 657 25.77 -23.88 -39.30
C VAL A 657 26.85 -24.68 -38.59
N LYS A 658 27.37 -24.15 -37.47
CA LYS A 658 28.39 -24.81 -36.63
C LYS A 658 27.91 -24.88 -35.18
N THR A 659 28.20 -25.99 -34.52
CA THR A 659 28.04 -26.14 -33.07
C THR A 659 29.24 -25.53 -32.35
N PHE A 660 29.02 -24.93 -31.18
CA PHE A 660 30.07 -24.42 -30.30
C PHE A 660 29.79 -24.82 -28.84
N GLU A 661 30.83 -24.90 -28.04
CA GLU A 661 30.70 -25.15 -26.60
C GLU A 661 30.57 -23.82 -25.85
N SER A 662 29.43 -23.61 -25.19
CA SER A 662 29.23 -22.43 -24.37
C SER A 662 29.97 -22.53 -23.04
N LYS A 663 30.75 -21.50 -22.72
CA LYS A 663 31.37 -21.35 -21.39
C LYS A 663 30.43 -20.74 -20.35
N TRP A 664 29.25 -20.29 -20.76
CA TRP A 664 28.28 -19.55 -19.95
C TRP A 664 26.91 -20.21 -19.94
N GLY A 665 26.85 -21.53 -20.19
CA GLY A 665 25.64 -22.34 -20.08
C GLY A 665 24.63 -22.14 -21.21
N ALA A 666 25.09 -21.72 -22.39
CA ALA A 666 24.34 -21.56 -23.64
C ALA A 666 23.11 -20.64 -23.51
N PRO A 667 23.28 -19.37 -23.12
CA PRO A 667 22.18 -18.44 -22.89
C PRO A 667 21.25 -18.26 -24.09
N TYR A 668 21.78 -18.39 -25.30
CA TYR A 668 21.05 -18.20 -26.56
C TYR A 668 21.12 -19.44 -27.47
N GLY A 669 21.62 -20.58 -26.97
CA GLY A 669 21.80 -21.83 -27.72
C GLY A 669 23.27 -22.20 -27.97
N GLU A 670 23.48 -23.31 -28.68
CA GLU A 670 24.79 -23.96 -28.88
C GLU A 670 25.21 -24.07 -30.36
N LYS A 671 24.44 -23.46 -31.25
CA LYS A 671 24.70 -23.45 -32.68
C LYS A 671 24.65 -22.02 -33.20
N ALA A 672 25.49 -21.73 -34.19
CA ALA A 672 25.52 -20.44 -34.86
C ALA A 672 25.72 -20.63 -36.37
N PHE A 673 25.13 -19.75 -37.16
CA PHE A 673 25.54 -19.55 -38.55
C PHE A 673 26.93 -18.92 -38.59
N PHE A 674 27.79 -19.44 -39.44
CA PHE A 674 29.14 -18.95 -39.68
C PHE A 674 29.16 -18.17 -40.99
N LEU A 675 28.96 -16.85 -40.90
CA LEU A 675 28.84 -15.96 -42.05
C LEU A 675 30.25 -15.54 -42.49
N GLN A 676 30.57 -15.80 -43.76
CA GLN A 676 31.77 -15.24 -44.38
C GLN A 676 31.56 -13.77 -44.79
N PRO A 677 32.63 -12.96 -44.88
CA PRO A 677 32.53 -11.62 -45.46
C PRO A 677 31.82 -11.65 -46.82
N GLY A 678 30.75 -10.85 -46.95
CA GLY A 678 29.93 -10.80 -48.17
C GLY A 678 28.72 -11.75 -48.20
N GLU A 679 28.64 -12.73 -47.30
CA GLU A 679 27.43 -13.53 -47.11
C GLU A 679 26.37 -12.77 -46.32
N THR A 680 25.11 -13.12 -46.57
CA THR A 680 23.97 -12.56 -45.86
C THR A 680 23.00 -13.63 -45.40
N LEU A 681 22.39 -13.41 -44.24
CA LEU A 681 21.28 -14.19 -43.71
C LEU A 681 20.07 -13.29 -43.55
N GLU A 682 18.90 -13.79 -43.89
CA GLU A 682 17.65 -13.05 -43.76
C GLU A 682 16.57 -13.89 -43.09
N ILE A 683 15.72 -13.23 -42.32
CA ILE A 683 14.53 -13.83 -41.71
C ILE A 683 13.44 -12.77 -41.59
N ASP A 684 12.18 -13.21 -41.69
CA ASP A 684 11.06 -12.35 -41.34
C ASP A 684 10.61 -12.64 -39.91
N VAL A 685 10.48 -11.60 -39.09
CA VAL A 685 10.02 -11.73 -37.70
C VAL A 685 8.87 -10.76 -37.46
N GLU A 686 7.79 -11.26 -36.89
CA GLU A 686 6.69 -10.40 -36.41
C GLU A 686 6.97 -9.94 -34.98
N ALA A 687 7.17 -8.63 -34.80
CA ALA A 687 7.55 -8.03 -33.52
C ALA A 687 7.34 -6.50 -33.51
N ASP A 688 7.44 -5.88 -32.33
CA ASP A 688 7.64 -4.42 -32.15
C ASP A 688 9.05 -4.08 -31.59
N GLU A 689 9.77 -5.09 -31.12
CA GLU A 689 11.17 -5.00 -30.72
C GLU A 689 11.91 -6.27 -31.14
N LEU A 690 13.19 -6.13 -31.49
CA LEU A 690 14.06 -7.24 -31.87
C LEU A 690 15.32 -7.26 -31.02
N SER A 691 15.95 -8.42 -30.89
CA SER A 691 17.30 -8.54 -30.34
C SER A 691 18.08 -9.59 -31.13
N ILE A 692 19.20 -9.20 -31.73
CA ILE A 692 20.01 -10.08 -32.57
C ILE A 692 21.13 -10.64 -31.71
N ALA A 693 21.26 -11.98 -31.67
CA ALA A 693 22.24 -12.68 -30.86
C ALA A 693 23.38 -13.25 -31.72
N TRP A 694 24.61 -13.11 -31.23
CA TRP A 694 25.83 -13.60 -31.86
C TRP A 694 26.83 -14.12 -30.81
N LEU A 695 27.90 -14.76 -31.26
CA LEU A 695 28.99 -15.24 -30.41
C LEU A 695 30.25 -14.42 -30.68
N ASP A 696 30.77 -13.72 -29.66
CA ASP A 696 32.02 -12.98 -29.78
C ASP A 696 33.19 -13.94 -30.11
N ASP A 697 34.16 -13.50 -30.90
CA ASP A 697 35.36 -14.26 -31.29
C ASP A 697 36.57 -13.32 -31.38
N PRO A 698 37.77 -13.69 -30.87
CA PRO A 698 38.97 -12.86 -30.99
C PRO A 698 39.31 -12.46 -32.44
N ASP A 699 39.00 -13.32 -33.40
CA ASP A 699 39.22 -13.11 -34.84
C ASP A 699 37.93 -12.70 -35.57
N GLY A 700 36.90 -12.28 -34.82
CA GLY A 700 35.57 -11.94 -35.33
C GLY A 700 35.53 -10.62 -36.10
N GLY A 701 34.72 -10.60 -37.17
CA GLY A 701 34.48 -9.40 -37.98
C GLY A 701 33.46 -8.44 -37.37
N THR A 702 32.90 -7.58 -38.23
CA THR A 702 31.79 -6.71 -37.87
C THR A 702 30.47 -7.30 -38.35
N LEU A 703 29.51 -7.46 -37.44
CA LEU A 703 28.12 -7.80 -37.76
C LEU A 703 27.36 -6.53 -38.15
N ILE A 704 26.81 -6.51 -39.36
CA ILE A 704 25.92 -5.46 -39.84
C ILE A 704 24.50 -5.98 -39.75
N ALA A 705 23.63 -5.22 -39.09
CA ALA A 705 22.22 -5.52 -38.99
C ALA A 705 21.40 -4.48 -39.77
N GLU A 706 20.52 -4.97 -40.62
CA GLU A 706 19.52 -4.17 -41.33
C GLU A 706 18.11 -4.66 -40.98
N VAL A 707 17.18 -3.72 -40.79
CA VAL A 707 15.76 -3.98 -40.60
C VAL A 707 15.00 -3.19 -41.66
N ASP A 708 14.16 -3.89 -42.44
CA ASP A 708 13.37 -3.32 -43.54
C ASP A 708 14.21 -2.50 -44.54
N GLY A 709 15.39 -3.03 -44.87
CA GLY A 709 16.33 -2.43 -45.82
C GLY A 709 17.09 -1.22 -45.30
N LYS A 710 17.03 -0.94 -44.00
CA LYS A 710 17.81 0.13 -43.35
C LYS A 710 18.80 -0.48 -42.36
N GLN A 711 20.07 -0.12 -42.50
CA GLN A 711 21.08 -0.45 -41.49
C GLN A 711 20.72 0.22 -40.16
N VAL A 712 20.50 -0.60 -39.13
CA VAL A 712 20.14 -0.14 -37.78
C VAL A 712 21.38 0.02 -36.89
N TRP A 713 22.38 -0.84 -37.06
CA TRP A 713 23.67 -0.73 -36.39
C TRP A 713 24.73 -1.64 -37.04
N ALA A 714 25.99 -1.42 -36.66
CA ALA A 714 27.12 -2.29 -36.95
C ALA A 714 27.91 -2.53 -35.65
N GLN A 715 28.26 -3.79 -35.39
CA GLN A 715 28.85 -4.21 -34.12
C GLN A 715 30.11 -5.07 -34.37
N PRO A 716 31.29 -4.65 -33.90
CA PRO A 716 32.46 -5.52 -33.83
C PRO A 716 32.15 -6.73 -32.94
N THR A 717 32.52 -7.92 -33.40
CA THR A 717 32.28 -9.18 -32.67
C THR A 717 33.55 -9.73 -32.03
N ASN A 718 34.63 -8.95 -32.03
CA ASN A 718 35.91 -9.25 -31.39
C ASN A 718 36.16 -8.43 -30.12
N GLU A 719 35.11 -7.85 -29.54
CA GLU A 719 35.19 -7.12 -28.29
C GLU A 719 34.82 -8.03 -27.12
N PRO A 720 35.78 -8.42 -26.25
CA PRO A 720 35.49 -9.28 -25.13
C PRO A 720 34.85 -8.51 -23.97
N PHE A 721 34.02 -9.20 -23.19
CA PHE A 721 33.70 -8.76 -21.83
C PHE A 721 34.93 -8.92 -20.92
N THR A 722 35.26 -7.90 -20.14
CA THR A 722 36.34 -7.99 -19.15
C THR A 722 35.74 -8.00 -17.75
N ASP A 723 35.97 -9.07 -17.00
CA ASP A 723 35.42 -9.22 -15.65
C ASP A 723 36.22 -8.44 -14.60
N SER A 724 35.74 -8.43 -13.36
CA SER A 724 36.39 -7.74 -12.23
C SER A 724 37.79 -8.27 -11.88
N GLN A 725 38.23 -9.39 -12.46
CA GLN A 725 39.57 -9.96 -12.30
C GLN A 725 40.48 -9.67 -13.51
N GLY A 726 40.00 -8.93 -14.50
CA GLY A 726 40.73 -8.60 -15.72
C GLY A 726 40.76 -9.74 -16.75
N ARG A 727 39.94 -10.79 -16.58
CA ARG A 727 39.86 -11.89 -17.55
C ARG A 727 38.96 -11.47 -18.71
N LYS A 728 39.44 -11.72 -19.93
CA LYS A 728 38.72 -11.43 -21.18
C LYS A 728 37.87 -12.64 -21.58
N HIS A 729 36.59 -12.40 -21.84
CA HIS A 729 35.59 -13.40 -22.20
C HIS A 729 35.00 -13.06 -23.57
N PHE A 730 35.21 -13.95 -24.55
CA PHE A 730 34.54 -13.92 -25.85
C PHE A 730 33.38 -14.91 -25.76
N ILE A 731 32.16 -14.37 -25.65
CA ILE A 731 30.98 -15.07 -25.16
C ILE A 731 29.75 -14.68 -25.98
N GLU A 732 28.63 -15.33 -25.71
CA GLU A 732 27.36 -15.01 -26.31
C GLU A 732 26.96 -13.57 -25.98
N ASN A 733 26.45 -12.88 -27.00
CA ASN A 733 26.12 -11.48 -26.95
C ASN A 733 24.88 -11.19 -27.78
N ARG A 734 24.22 -10.07 -27.51
CA ARG A 734 23.03 -9.65 -28.23
C ARG A 734 22.81 -8.14 -28.12
N ARG A 735 22.10 -7.58 -29.08
CA ARG A 735 21.80 -6.15 -29.15
C ARG A 735 20.39 -5.89 -29.67
N GLY A 736 19.70 -4.96 -29.03
CA GLY A 736 18.31 -4.59 -29.31
C GLY A 736 18.15 -3.72 -30.56
N VAL A 737 16.99 -3.83 -31.21
CA VAL A 737 16.40 -2.86 -32.14
C VAL A 737 15.01 -2.55 -31.61
N LEU A 738 14.83 -1.35 -31.07
CA LEU A 738 13.64 -0.95 -30.32
C LEU A 738 12.81 0.07 -31.11
N GLY A 739 11.54 0.24 -30.71
CA GLY A 739 10.66 1.26 -31.25
C GLY A 739 10.17 0.99 -32.67
N LEU A 740 10.09 -0.29 -33.07
CA LEU A 740 9.50 -0.67 -34.34
C LEU A 740 7.96 -0.64 -34.22
N PRO A 741 7.22 -0.23 -35.26
CA PRO A 741 5.78 -0.44 -35.28
C PRO A 741 5.51 -1.95 -35.31
N PHE A 742 4.60 -2.46 -34.47
CA PHE A 742 4.30 -3.89 -34.47
C PHE A 742 3.93 -4.37 -35.87
N GLY A 743 4.69 -5.34 -36.38
CA GLY A 743 4.47 -5.90 -37.70
C GLY A 743 5.53 -6.91 -38.08
N LYS A 744 5.43 -7.39 -39.32
CA LYS A 744 6.39 -8.32 -39.90
C LYS A 744 7.58 -7.53 -40.47
N HIS A 745 8.74 -7.69 -39.86
CA HIS A 745 9.98 -7.02 -40.22
C HIS A 745 10.94 -7.96 -40.92
N ARG A 746 11.56 -7.49 -42.01
CA ARG A 746 12.63 -8.21 -42.71
C ARG A 746 13.96 -7.86 -42.05
N ILE A 747 14.63 -8.87 -41.48
CA ILE A 747 15.93 -8.72 -40.84
C ILE A 747 16.98 -9.27 -41.79
N ARG A 748 18.01 -8.48 -42.10
CA ARG A 748 19.16 -8.90 -42.91
C ARG A 748 20.44 -8.70 -42.12
N LEU A 749 21.24 -9.76 -42.02
CA LEU A 749 22.49 -9.82 -41.27
C LEU A 749 23.65 -10.09 -42.21
N GLN A 750 24.75 -9.36 -42.06
CA GLN A 750 25.93 -9.50 -42.92
C GLN A 750 27.23 -9.44 -42.10
N ALA A 751 28.23 -10.24 -42.48
CA ALA A 751 29.59 -10.12 -41.97
C ALA A 751 30.42 -9.17 -42.85
N LYS A 752 31.22 -8.30 -42.21
CA LYS A 752 32.16 -7.39 -42.86
C LYS A 752 33.56 -7.52 -42.27
N GLY A 753 34.58 -7.57 -43.13
CA GLY A 753 35.99 -7.70 -42.77
C GLY A 753 36.37 -9.16 -42.57
N GLU A 754 35.98 -9.72 -41.42
CA GLU A 754 36.24 -11.11 -41.02
C GLU A 754 34.92 -11.87 -40.78
N PRO A 755 34.94 -13.22 -40.61
CA PRO A 755 33.74 -14.00 -40.35
C PRO A 755 33.01 -13.62 -39.05
N VAL A 756 31.70 -13.85 -39.00
CA VAL A 756 30.86 -13.61 -37.82
C VAL A 756 30.01 -14.84 -37.50
N ARG A 757 29.75 -15.08 -36.21
CA ARG A 757 28.91 -16.18 -35.72
C ARG A 757 27.55 -15.68 -35.22
N VAL A 758 26.49 -15.82 -36.00
CA VAL A 758 25.13 -15.40 -35.62
C VAL A 758 24.38 -16.57 -35.00
N ILE A 759 23.87 -16.39 -33.79
CA ILE A 759 23.14 -17.43 -33.04
C ILE A 759 21.65 -17.43 -33.42
N GLY A 760 21.05 -16.24 -33.51
CA GLY A 760 19.63 -16.12 -33.86
C GLY A 760 19.08 -14.73 -33.56
N VAL A 761 17.75 -14.62 -33.59
CA VAL A 761 17.02 -13.38 -33.30
C VAL A 761 15.93 -13.63 -32.27
N PHE A 762 15.77 -12.72 -31.33
CA PHE A 762 14.59 -12.63 -30.48
C PHE A 762 13.62 -11.60 -31.06
N GLY A 763 12.34 -11.97 -31.16
CA GLY A 763 11.23 -11.04 -31.39
C GLY A 763 10.39 -10.88 -30.14
N TYR A 764 9.94 -9.67 -29.88
CA TYR A 764 9.05 -9.36 -28.76
C TYR A 764 7.70 -8.83 -29.29
N ASP A 765 6.65 -9.07 -28.51
CA ASP A 765 5.35 -8.42 -28.70
C ASP A 765 5.03 -7.66 -27.41
N GLY A 766 5.34 -6.37 -27.42
CA GLY A 766 5.16 -5.44 -26.32
C GLY A 766 3.75 -4.86 -26.20
N ARG A 767 2.74 -5.34 -26.94
CA ARG A 767 1.36 -4.82 -26.87
C ARG A 767 0.61 -5.16 -25.58
#